data_AF-A0A7L2M280-F1
#
_entry.id   AF-A0A7L2M280-F1
#
_cell.length_a   1.000
_cell.length_b   1.000
_cell.length_c   1.000
_cell.angle_alpha   90.00
_cell.angle_beta   90.00
_cell.angle_gamma   90.00
#
_symmetry.space_group_name_H-M   'P 1'
#
loop_
_entity.id
_entity.type
_entity.pdbx_description
1 polymer ?
#
loop_
_entity_poly.entity_id
_entity_poly.type
_entity_poly.pdbx_seq_one_letter_code
_entity_poly.pdbx_strand_id
1 'polypeptide(L)'
;MTKKRKRQEDFQKVKLKVGKKKPKLENATDTTFKTKAIHIPEQLKEDGVLPTQNRKLNIKDLLSQMHHYSPGVKHNALLGLKELLSQYPFVIDAHLSSIISEVAAVFTDKDSSVRGAAVHLLQFLASKIRAEQIAPFFPLVSAHLSSAMTHISEGIQEDSLKVLDVLLEAYPALLTDRSIILLKNFVELISHQQLSKRLKSRDKLSWMLSVNPNRRVTSQQWRLNVLTRLKKFLQAVVDGSSDTEDEGLQEQKDNSNSVRNPICISWKLHANNQQHIQLFESGGLRPKINSSFRLRSLTSVMDSAEKGLSSAENLKGFIEIIIPLLIECWIEASPAQSAPILGNLLESESQQLMQQVLSIIHLLWKLTKRHDETYKMELWLRMNYLVDFKHHFMRHFPYSLQDSVKHKKKDPCKSNRNCMKSSNNIDHLLLNLTLCDIMVSLASTSTLQTDSGWLDMIRKFVTDTLQDGSKLNSKQVNRLLGVTWRLMQIQQNKVATEPLIKAVYTLYQQRNLLFPVRTLLLKFFSRVYQKEDLRTQRIRSRSKVLSRWLAGLPQQLALLGLRNPELSNQLIDIIHSAASRSNKELLQSLQATAARIYDPLEGTLVLLPAEAQRRLVQLVYFLPCLPASLLACLSRCCIMGRMSSDLAATLIGILHMRSSFAGWKCQVQDNSVNDVDYFSFLFSTLIGFSREELTSLQGIRGKPHISQTQLSPIRLYLTDLDQFLHHWAVTEVICHSLSTIPSQSQCFDILQTGICKYLVGLVVIPDSTAGSVLCAINKLLDQACIISENLHRFLASCCYSLLYFLLTIDREDAEHLQKRDMLWRSCISALALLPRLLRLMLQSLQVSRICREELPVVAQLLRLLMQHGQLRSHMITNEFLVQQIIKDIMTLKSGEVQEQWLTDLHYCFNIYLASHPQTPGPINTVY
;
A
#
# COMPACT_ATOMS: atom_id res chain seq x y z
N MET A 1 -57.97 -69.34 87.01
CA MET A 1 -59.06 -68.87 87.88
C MET A 1 -59.43 -67.43 87.52
N THR A 2 -60.67 -67.21 87.11
CA THR A 2 -61.26 -65.93 86.74
C THR A 2 -61.54 -65.08 88.00
N LYS A 3 -61.05 -63.83 88.06
CA LYS A 3 -61.48 -62.84 89.07
C LYS A 3 -62.13 -61.65 88.38
N LYS A 4 -63.41 -61.48 88.69
CA LYS A 4 -64.34 -60.42 88.26
C LYS A 4 -63.75 -59.02 88.53
N ARG A 5 -63.91 -58.13 87.54
CA ARG A 5 -63.61 -56.69 87.61
C ARG A 5 -64.44 -56.03 88.72
N LYS A 6 -63.77 -55.39 89.70
CA LYS A 6 -64.39 -54.41 90.61
C LYS A 6 -64.64 -53.11 89.82
N ARG A 7 -65.85 -52.53 89.98
CA ARG A 7 -66.26 -51.24 89.40
C ARG A 7 -65.23 -50.15 89.75
N GLN A 8 -64.70 -49.46 88.73
CA GLN A 8 -63.93 -48.23 88.89
C GLN A 8 -64.89 -47.11 89.30
N GLU A 9 -64.55 -46.36 90.34
CA GLU A 9 -65.26 -45.13 90.70
C GLU A 9 -64.96 -44.05 89.64
N ASP A 10 -66.00 -43.32 89.20
CA ASP A 10 -65.94 -42.36 88.09
C ASP A 10 -65.09 -41.12 88.40
N PHE A 11 -64.79 -40.84 89.67
CA PHE A 11 -63.94 -39.71 90.08
C PHE A 11 -62.85 -40.16 91.06
N GLN A 12 -61.60 -40.16 90.58
CA GLN A 12 -60.42 -40.50 91.39
C GLN A 12 -59.61 -39.24 91.71
N LYS A 13 -59.73 -38.72 92.93
CA LYS A 13 -58.87 -37.63 93.41
C LYS A 13 -57.43 -38.12 93.60
N VAL A 14 -56.51 -37.61 92.78
CA VAL A 14 -55.07 -37.91 92.89
C VAL A 14 -54.54 -37.40 94.23
N LYS A 15 -53.91 -38.28 95.03
CA LYS A 15 -53.32 -37.92 96.34
C LYS A 15 -52.29 -36.79 96.20
N LEU A 16 -52.43 -35.77 97.04
CA LEU A 16 -51.53 -34.62 97.14
C LEU A 16 -50.11 -35.08 97.49
N LYS A 17 -49.15 -34.90 96.58
CA LYS A 17 -47.72 -35.06 96.85
C LYS A 17 -47.14 -33.69 97.19
N VAL A 18 -46.70 -33.53 98.44
CA VAL A 18 -46.11 -32.30 98.98
C VAL A 18 -44.88 -31.91 98.14
N GLY A 19 -44.77 -30.63 97.76
CA GLY A 19 -43.67 -30.09 96.92
C GLY A 19 -43.97 -29.99 95.42
N LYS A 20 -45.08 -30.53 94.91
CA LYS A 20 -45.52 -30.32 93.50
C LYS A 20 -46.64 -29.29 93.42
N LYS A 21 -46.63 -28.44 92.38
CA LYS A 21 -47.69 -27.43 92.15
C LYS A 21 -49.06 -28.10 92.11
N LYS A 22 -50.03 -27.50 92.80
CA LYS A 22 -51.42 -28.00 92.90
C LYS A 22 -51.96 -28.25 91.48
N PRO A 23 -52.44 -29.47 91.16
CA PRO A 23 -53.02 -29.74 89.85
C PRO A 23 -54.23 -28.83 89.61
N LYS A 24 -54.39 -28.34 88.38
CA LYS A 24 -55.53 -27.51 87.97
C LYS A 24 -56.83 -28.30 88.24
N LEU A 25 -57.90 -27.61 88.61
CA LEU A 25 -59.21 -28.22 88.85
C LEU A 25 -59.66 -29.00 87.60
N GLU A 26 -60.36 -30.13 87.76
CA GLU A 26 -60.76 -30.99 86.64
C GLU A 26 -61.67 -30.29 85.61
N ASN A 27 -62.35 -29.22 86.00
CA ASN A 27 -63.18 -28.38 85.12
C ASN A 27 -62.41 -27.24 84.42
N ALA A 28 -61.09 -27.15 84.58
CA ALA A 28 -60.28 -26.10 83.95
C ALA A 28 -59.97 -26.44 82.48
N THR A 29 -60.61 -25.73 81.55
CA THR A 29 -60.28 -25.81 80.12
C THR A 29 -58.91 -25.19 79.85
N ASP A 30 -57.98 -25.96 79.31
CA ASP A 30 -56.64 -25.47 79.00
C ASP A 30 -56.64 -24.71 77.66
N THR A 31 -56.53 -23.38 77.73
CA THR A 31 -56.55 -22.50 76.54
C THR A 31 -55.19 -22.36 75.86
N THR A 32 -54.17 -23.09 76.32
CA THR A 32 -52.85 -23.09 75.70
C THR A 32 -52.81 -24.03 74.50
N PHE A 33 -53.15 -23.52 73.32
CA PHE A 33 -52.84 -24.19 72.06
C PHE A 33 -51.59 -23.58 71.42
N LYS A 34 -50.83 -24.40 70.68
CA LYS A 34 -49.67 -23.95 69.89
C LYS A 34 -49.93 -24.26 68.43
N THR A 35 -50.02 -23.22 67.62
CA THR A 35 -50.08 -23.32 66.16
C THR A 35 -48.68 -23.12 65.57
N LYS A 36 -48.23 -24.06 64.73
CA LYS A 36 -47.00 -23.91 63.93
C LYS A 36 -47.40 -23.59 62.50
N ALA A 37 -46.75 -22.59 61.90
CA ALA A 37 -46.94 -22.27 60.49
C ALA A 37 -46.32 -23.37 59.62
N ILE A 38 -47.04 -23.81 58.59
CA ILE A 38 -46.54 -24.74 57.58
C ILE A 38 -45.64 -23.95 56.63
N HIS A 39 -44.33 -24.25 56.61
CA HIS A 39 -43.40 -23.65 55.66
C HIS A 39 -43.37 -24.49 54.38
N ILE A 40 -44.04 -24.02 53.34
CA ILE A 40 -43.98 -24.62 52.01
C ILE A 40 -42.70 -24.11 51.34
N PRO A 41 -41.75 -24.98 50.94
CA PRO A 41 -40.59 -24.55 50.16
C PRO A 41 -41.09 -23.88 48.89
N GLU A 42 -40.57 -22.69 48.57
CA GLU A 42 -41.03 -21.86 47.46
C GLU A 42 -41.13 -22.69 46.17
N GLN A 43 -42.36 -22.97 45.73
CA GLN A 43 -42.61 -23.39 44.36
C GLN A 43 -42.35 -22.18 43.45
N LEU A 44 -41.66 -22.38 42.32
CA LEU A 44 -41.23 -21.37 41.35
C LEU A 44 -42.25 -20.22 41.26
N LYS A 45 -41.96 -19.08 41.90
CA LYS A 45 -42.82 -17.89 41.86
C LYS A 45 -42.70 -17.25 40.48
N GLU A 46 -43.81 -16.74 39.94
CA GLU A 46 -43.83 -15.93 38.73
C GLU A 46 -43.20 -14.55 39.00
N ASP A 47 -41.88 -14.44 38.92
CA ASP A 47 -41.21 -13.15 38.88
C ASP A 47 -41.33 -12.57 37.45
N GLY A 48 -42.40 -11.83 37.18
CA GLY A 48 -42.65 -11.16 35.89
C GLY A 48 -41.61 -10.09 35.49
N VAL A 49 -40.56 -9.90 36.27
CA VAL A 49 -39.53 -8.86 36.10
C VAL A 49 -38.22 -9.42 35.52
N LEU A 50 -37.96 -10.73 35.63
CA LEU A 50 -36.70 -11.33 35.22
C LEU A 50 -36.79 -11.95 33.81
N PRO A 51 -35.73 -11.85 32.98
CA PRO A 51 -35.68 -12.50 31.68
C PRO A 51 -35.87 -14.01 31.82
N THR A 52 -36.90 -14.55 31.19
CA THR A 52 -37.21 -15.97 31.20
C THR A 52 -37.35 -16.51 29.78
N GLN A 53 -37.00 -17.79 29.61
CA GLN A 53 -37.16 -18.49 28.34
C GLN A 53 -38.65 -18.79 28.08
N ASN A 54 -38.99 -19.28 26.88
CA ASN A 54 -40.33 -19.76 26.50
C ASN A 54 -40.96 -20.79 27.46
N ARG A 55 -40.16 -21.48 28.29
CA ARG A 55 -40.59 -22.39 29.35
C ARG A 55 -40.62 -21.76 30.76
N LYS A 56 -40.55 -20.44 30.85
CA LYS A 56 -40.51 -19.63 32.09
C LYS A 56 -39.32 -19.92 33.02
N LEU A 57 -38.22 -20.47 32.51
CA LEU A 57 -37.00 -20.70 33.29
C LEU A 57 -36.10 -19.47 33.26
N ASN A 58 -35.57 -19.07 34.43
CA ASN A 58 -34.58 -18.00 34.53
C ASN A 58 -33.15 -18.54 34.31
N ILE A 59 -32.17 -17.64 34.23
CA ILE A 59 -30.76 -18.05 34.03
C ILE A 59 -30.22 -18.95 35.15
N LYS A 60 -30.57 -18.70 36.42
CA LYS A 60 -30.10 -19.52 37.55
C LYS A 60 -30.65 -20.94 37.48
N ASP A 61 -31.92 -21.08 37.11
CA ASP A 61 -32.58 -22.37 36.93
C ASP A 61 -31.88 -23.17 35.82
N LEU A 62 -31.62 -22.53 34.67
CA LEU A 62 -30.95 -23.16 33.54
C LEU A 62 -29.52 -23.60 33.88
N LEU A 63 -28.74 -22.74 34.55
CA LEU A 63 -27.39 -23.08 35.00
C LEU A 63 -27.41 -24.23 36.02
N SER A 64 -28.38 -24.26 36.94
CA SER A 64 -28.52 -25.37 37.90
C SER A 64 -28.87 -26.71 37.23
N GLN A 65 -29.68 -26.68 36.18
CA GLN A 65 -30.09 -27.88 35.43
C GLN A 65 -28.93 -28.51 34.63
N MET A 66 -27.85 -27.77 34.38
CA MET A 66 -26.63 -28.31 33.75
C MET A 66 -25.91 -29.33 34.65
N HIS A 67 -26.18 -29.37 35.96
CA HIS A 67 -25.65 -30.37 36.89
C HIS A 67 -26.54 -31.60 37.07
N HIS A 68 -27.72 -31.63 36.44
CA HIS A 68 -28.70 -32.68 36.64
C HIS A 68 -28.20 -34.04 36.11
N TYR A 69 -28.50 -35.15 36.78
CA TYR A 69 -28.01 -36.48 36.38
C TYR A 69 -28.54 -36.93 35.00
N SER A 70 -29.72 -36.45 34.59
CA SER A 70 -30.33 -36.79 33.29
C SER A 70 -29.71 -35.98 32.14
N PRO A 71 -29.16 -36.64 31.09
CA PRO A 71 -28.55 -35.97 29.95
C PRO A 71 -29.57 -35.15 29.15
N GLY A 72 -30.82 -35.62 29.05
CA GLY A 72 -31.88 -34.89 28.35
C GLY A 72 -32.22 -33.55 29.02
N VAL A 73 -32.15 -33.48 30.35
CA VAL A 73 -32.36 -32.22 31.10
C VAL A 73 -31.20 -31.26 30.84
N LYS A 74 -29.95 -31.74 30.94
CA LYS A 74 -28.75 -30.95 30.64
C LYS A 74 -28.74 -30.40 29.21
N HIS A 75 -29.07 -31.24 28.23
CA HIS A 75 -29.15 -30.85 26.82
C HIS A 75 -30.18 -29.73 26.60
N ASN A 76 -31.39 -29.90 27.17
CA ASN A 76 -32.43 -28.88 27.09
C ASN A 76 -32.04 -27.58 27.82
N ALA A 77 -31.31 -27.67 28.94
CA ALA A 77 -30.81 -26.51 29.66
C ALA A 77 -29.81 -25.69 28.81
N LEU A 78 -28.89 -26.36 28.09
CA LEU A 78 -27.95 -25.71 27.17
C LEU A 78 -28.65 -25.02 25.99
N LEU A 79 -29.63 -25.69 25.38
CA LEU A 79 -30.44 -25.09 24.31
C LEU A 79 -31.26 -23.90 24.83
N GLY A 80 -31.83 -24.04 26.02
CA GLY A 80 -32.62 -23.00 26.65
C GLY A 80 -31.80 -21.79 27.06
N LEU A 81 -30.57 -22.00 27.53
CA LEU A 81 -29.62 -20.93 27.80
C LEU A 81 -29.26 -20.19 26.50
N LYS A 82 -29.02 -20.90 25.39
CA LYS A 82 -28.77 -20.27 24.09
C LYS A 82 -29.95 -19.40 23.62
N GLU A 83 -31.18 -19.89 23.79
CA GLU A 83 -32.39 -19.16 23.43
C GLU A 83 -32.57 -17.90 24.29
N LEU A 84 -32.41 -18.03 25.62
CA LEU A 84 -32.50 -16.91 26.56
C LEU A 84 -31.47 -15.81 26.22
N LEU A 85 -30.21 -16.18 26.00
CA LEU A 85 -29.14 -15.23 25.68
C LEU A 85 -29.29 -14.60 24.29
N SER A 86 -29.95 -15.29 23.35
CA SER A 86 -30.32 -14.71 22.05
C SER A 86 -31.38 -13.62 22.19
N GLN A 87 -32.36 -13.82 23.08
CA GLN A 87 -33.45 -12.87 23.33
C GLN A 87 -33.00 -11.69 24.19
N TYR A 88 -32.11 -11.92 25.16
CA TYR A 88 -31.67 -10.92 26.14
C TYR A 88 -30.13 -10.84 26.22
N PRO A 89 -29.43 -10.20 25.25
CA PRO A 89 -27.98 -10.17 25.21
C PRO A 89 -27.30 -9.53 26.44
N PHE A 90 -27.94 -8.56 27.10
CA PHE A 90 -27.40 -7.91 28.31
C PHE A 90 -27.18 -8.87 29.48
N VAL A 91 -27.85 -10.03 29.49
CA VAL A 91 -27.69 -11.08 30.49
C VAL A 91 -26.28 -11.69 30.41
N ILE A 92 -25.66 -11.69 29.22
CA ILE A 92 -24.29 -12.16 29.03
C ILE A 92 -23.33 -11.33 29.88
N ASP A 93 -23.40 -10.00 29.80
CA ASP A 93 -22.51 -9.11 30.55
C ASP A 93 -22.73 -9.23 32.07
N ALA A 94 -23.99 -9.42 32.51
CA ALA A 94 -24.33 -9.55 33.93
C ALA A 94 -23.88 -10.87 34.56
N HIS A 95 -23.87 -11.97 33.80
CA HIS A 95 -23.64 -13.33 34.31
C HIS A 95 -22.46 -14.07 33.64
N LEU A 96 -21.56 -13.34 32.97
CA LEU A 96 -20.48 -13.89 32.16
C LEU A 96 -19.65 -14.96 32.90
N SER A 97 -19.25 -14.67 34.14
CA SER A 97 -18.45 -15.58 34.97
C SER A 97 -19.14 -16.93 35.18
N SER A 98 -20.42 -16.90 35.59
CA SER A 98 -21.21 -18.10 35.85
C SER A 98 -21.48 -18.88 34.56
N ILE A 99 -21.83 -18.19 33.47
CA ILE A 99 -22.08 -18.83 32.17
C ILE A 99 -20.83 -19.58 31.69
N ILE A 100 -19.67 -18.91 31.69
CA ILE A 100 -18.43 -19.52 31.18
C ILE A 100 -17.98 -20.69 32.06
N SER A 101 -18.09 -20.57 33.38
CA SER A 101 -17.75 -21.65 34.31
C SER A 101 -18.59 -22.90 34.06
N GLU A 102 -19.90 -22.75 33.95
CA GLU A 102 -20.82 -23.88 33.79
C GLU A 102 -20.71 -24.52 32.40
N VAL A 103 -20.58 -23.71 31.35
CA VAL A 103 -20.39 -24.23 29.99
C VAL A 103 -19.05 -24.97 29.86
N ALA A 104 -17.98 -24.47 30.49
CA ALA A 104 -16.67 -25.14 30.46
C ALA A 104 -16.69 -26.49 31.20
N ALA A 105 -17.43 -26.61 32.31
CA ALA A 105 -17.55 -27.86 33.05
C ALA A 105 -18.18 -28.99 32.22
N VAL A 106 -19.07 -28.65 31.27
CA VAL A 106 -19.78 -29.62 30.42
C VAL A 106 -18.90 -30.20 29.30
N PHE A 107 -17.70 -29.67 29.06
CA PHE A 107 -16.78 -30.22 28.04
C PHE A 107 -16.40 -31.69 28.30
N THR A 108 -16.45 -32.13 29.56
CA THR A 108 -16.15 -33.50 29.99
C THR A 108 -17.40 -34.31 30.36
N ASP A 109 -18.60 -33.88 29.93
CA ASP A 109 -19.83 -34.64 30.20
C ASP A 109 -19.78 -36.01 29.50
N LYS A 110 -20.39 -37.02 30.13
CA LYS A 110 -20.38 -38.41 29.63
C LYS A 110 -21.17 -38.55 28.33
N ASP A 111 -22.23 -37.77 28.15
CA ASP A 111 -23.13 -37.87 27.01
C ASP A 111 -22.67 -37.00 25.83
N SER A 112 -22.60 -37.58 24.62
CA SER A 112 -22.12 -36.87 23.42
C SER A 112 -23.08 -35.78 22.94
N SER A 113 -24.39 -35.94 23.14
CA SER A 113 -25.38 -34.94 22.74
C SER A 113 -25.31 -33.69 23.61
N VAL A 114 -24.96 -33.85 24.89
CA VAL A 114 -24.75 -32.75 25.84
C VAL A 114 -23.48 -31.99 25.48
N ARG A 115 -22.36 -32.69 25.24
CA ARG A 115 -21.11 -32.06 24.77
C ARG A 115 -21.31 -31.32 23.44
N GLY A 116 -22.02 -31.93 22.49
CA GLY A 116 -22.36 -31.28 21.21
C GLY A 116 -23.17 -29.99 21.38
N ALA A 117 -24.15 -29.97 22.29
CA ALA A 117 -24.89 -28.75 22.62
C ALA A 117 -24.00 -27.68 23.28
N ALA A 118 -23.06 -28.08 24.15
CA ALA A 118 -22.11 -27.16 24.77
C ALA A 118 -21.17 -26.51 23.74
N VAL A 119 -20.69 -27.26 22.74
CA VAL A 119 -19.89 -26.70 21.63
C VAL A 119 -20.69 -25.66 20.83
N HIS A 120 -21.95 -25.95 20.49
CA HIS A 120 -22.80 -24.98 19.77
C HIS A 120 -23.13 -23.73 20.59
N LEU A 121 -23.27 -23.86 21.91
CA LEU A 121 -23.45 -22.72 22.80
C LEU A 121 -22.15 -21.91 22.90
N LEU A 122 -20.99 -22.56 23.00
CA LEU A 122 -19.70 -21.88 23.01
C LEU A 122 -19.46 -21.09 21.71
N GLN A 123 -19.79 -21.66 20.55
CA GLN A 123 -19.73 -20.95 19.25
C GLN A 123 -20.60 -19.69 19.25
N PHE A 124 -21.82 -19.80 19.78
CA PHE A 124 -22.73 -18.65 19.90
C PHE A 124 -22.14 -17.58 20.82
N LEU A 125 -21.68 -17.97 22.01
CA LEU A 125 -21.07 -17.06 22.98
C LEU A 125 -19.82 -16.37 22.43
N ALA A 126 -18.97 -17.12 21.71
CA ALA A 126 -17.75 -16.61 21.09
C ALA A 126 -18.02 -15.51 20.05
N SER A 127 -19.17 -15.54 19.37
CA SER A 127 -19.58 -14.47 18.45
C SER A 127 -20.08 -13.19 19.13
N LYS A 128 -20.31 -13.24 20.45
CA LYS A 128 -20.93 -12.15 21.24
C LYS A 128 -19.99 -11.53 22.27
N ILE A 129 -18.98 -12.26 22.72
CA ILE A 129 -18.05 -11.82 23.77
C ILE A 129 -16.73 -11.39 23.14
N ARG A 130 -16.23 -10.21 23.52
CA ARG A 130 -14.91 -9.74 23.05
C ARG A 130 -13.78 -10.41 23.82
N ALA A 131 -12.59 -10.49 23.21
CA ALA A 131 -11.42 -11.11 23.81
C ALA A 131 -11.07 -10.51 25.19
N GLU A 132 -11.24 -9.19 25.37
CA GLU A 132 -10.93 -8.50 26.63
C GLU A 132 -11.88 -8.91 27.76
N GLN A 133 -13.13 -9.27 27.45
CA GLN A 133 -14.14 -9.64 28.43
C GLN A 133 -13.96 -11.09 28.92
N ILE A 134 -13.56 -12.01 28.03
CA ILE A 134 -13.35 -13.42 28.39
C ILE A 134 -11.96 -13.68 29.00
N ALA A 135 -10.98 -12.79 28.75
CA ALA A 135 -9.59 -12.97 29.19
C ALA A 135 -9.42 -13.37 30.67
N PRO A 136 -10.13 -12.79 31.65
CA PRO A 136 -10.01 -13.18 33.06
C PRO A 136 -10.44 -14.62 33.35
N PHE A 137 -11.38 -15.16 32.57
CA PHE A 137 -11.96 -16.50 32.73
C PHE A 137 -11.30 -17.54 31.82
N PHE A 138 -10.51 -17.09 30.84
CA PHE A 138 -9.82 -17.96 29.89
C PHE A 138 -8.91 -19.01 30.56
N PRO A 139 -8.24 -18.72 31.71
CA PRO A 139 -7.59 -19.74 32.53
C PRO A 139 -8.42 -20.98 32.85
N LEU A 140 -9.69 -20.79 33.20
CA LEU A 140 -10.62 -21.86 33.56
C LEU A 140 -11.02 -22.66 32.32
N VAL A 141 -11.38 -21.96 31.25
CA VAL A 141 -11.76 -22.57 29.95
C VAL A 141 -10.62 -23.44 29.42
N SER A 142 -9.39 -22.93 29.45
CA SER A 142 -8.18 -23.64 29.01
C SER A 142 -7.89 -24.89 29.86
N ALA A 143 -8.17 -24.85 31.17
CA ALA A 143 -8.00 -26.00 32.05
C ALA A 143 -9.03 -27.12 31.75
N HIS A 144 -10.31 -26.76 31.58
CA HIS A 144 -11.35 -27.72 31.20
C HIS A 144 -11.09 -28.34 29.82
N LEU A 145 -10.65 -27.53 28.84
CA LEU A 145 -10.22 -28.03 27.54
C LEU A 145 -9.05 -29.03 27.69
N SER A 146 -8.03 -28.66 28.46
CA SER A 146 -6.86 -29.54 28.68
C SER A 146 -7.26 -30.87 29.32
N SER A 147 -8.16 -30.83 30.31
CA SER A 147 -8.72 -32.03 30.93
C SER A 147 -9.56 -32.87 29.97
N ALA A 148 -10.27 -32.27 29.02
CA ALA A 148 -11.05 -32.98 28.02
C ALA A 148 -10.15 -33.64 26.96
N MET A 149 -9.07 -32.97 26.55
CA MET A 149 -8.09 -33.50 25.60
C MET A 149 -7.31 -34.70 26.15
N THR A 150 -7.05 -34.75 27.45
CA THR A 150 -6.33 -35.87 28.11
C THR A 150 -7.27 -36.86 28.79
N HIS A 151 -8.58 -36.75 28.55
CA HIS A 151 -9.58 -37.57 29.21
C HIS A 151 -9.48 -39.06 28.80
N ILE A 152 -9.76 -39.99 29.70
CA ILE A 152 -9.63 -41.44 29.46
C ILE A 152 -10.57 -41.95 28.34
N SER A 153 -11.73 -41.30 28.17
CA SER A 153 -12.69 -41.61 27.11
C SER A 153 -12.34 -40.88 25.80
N GLU A 154 -12.03 -41.65 24.76
CA GLU A 154 -11.69 -41.16 23.42
C GLU A 154 -12.80 -40.28 22.80
N GLY A 155 -14.07 -40.57 23.06
CA GLY A 155 -15.18 -39.74 22.55
C GLY A 155 -15.19 -38.33 23.14
N ILE A 156 -14.70 -38.16 24.38
CA ILE A 156 -14.52 -36.83 25.00
C ILE A 156 -13.29 -36.14 24.40
N GLN A 157 -12.20 -36.88 24.17
CA GLN A 157 -11.01 -36.34 23.49
C GLN A 157 -11.38 -35.82 22.09
N GLU A 158 -12.16 -36.58 21.32
CA GLU A 158 -12.61 -36.18 19.97
C GLU A 158 -13.46 -34.89 20.01
N ASP A 159 -14.43 -34.79 20.92
CA ASP A 159 -15.27 -33.59 21.03
C ASP A 159 -14.51 -32.39 21.60
N SER A 160 -13.48 -32.60 22.41
CA SER A 160 -12.61 -31.53 22.92
C SER A 160 -11.87 -30.80 21.79
N LEU A 161 -11.56 -31.50 20.70
CA LEU A 161 -10.96 -30.90 19.50
C LEU A 161 -11.89 -29.93 18.79
N LYS A 162 -13.22 -30.12 18.91
CA LYS A 162 -14.22 -29.16 18.41
C LYS A 162 -14.27 -27.91 19.28
N VAL A 163 -14.18 -28.06 20.61
CA VAL A 163 -14.03 -26.92 21.54
C VAL A 163 -12.77 -26.11 21.19
N LEU A 164 -11.66 -26.80 20.94
CA LEU A 164 -10.41 -26.17 20.52
C LEU A 164 -10.54 -25.38 19.22
N ASP A 165 -11.24 -25.91 18.20
CA ASP A 165 -11.50 -25.18 16.94
C ASP A 165 -12.21 -23.84 17.19
N VAL A 166 -13.23 -23.83 18.07
CA VAL A 166 -13.98 -22.60 18.42
C VAL A 166 -13.08 -21.56 19.09
N LEU A 167 -12.24 -22.00 20.03
CA LEU A 167 -11.34 -21.10 20.75
C LEU A 167 -10.20 -20.58 19.87
N LEU A 168 -9.69 -21.40 18.94
CA LEU A 168 -8.69 -20.97 17.95
C LEU A 168 -9.24 -19.93 16.98
N GLU A 169 -10.51 -20.05 16.59
CA GLU A 169 -11.16 -19.11 15.68
C GLU A 169 -11.49 -17.77 16.35
N ALA A 170 -12.01 -17.81 17.58
CA ALA A 170 -12.48 -16.61 18.28
C ALA A 170 -11.40 -15.92 19.14
N TYR A 171 -10.49 -16.68 19.76
CA TYR A 171 -9.56 -16.18 20.79
C TYR A 171 -8.13 -16.72 20.62
N PRO A 172 -7.50 -16.61 19.44
CA PRO A 172 -6.18 -17.19 19.18
C PRO A 172 -5.10 -16.70 20.13
N ALA A 173 -5.03 -15.39 20.41
CA ALA A 173 -4.00 -14.81 21.28
C ALA A 173 -4.05 -15.37 22.73
N LEU A 174 -5.25 -15.41 23.32
CA LEU A 174 -5.45 -15.93 24.69
C LEU A 174 -5.11 -17.42 24.79
N LEU A 175 -5.35 -18.19 23.73
CA LEU A 175 -5.03 -19.60 23.68
C LEU A 175 -3.53 -19.86 23.57
N THR A 176 -2.80 -19.01 22.85
CA THR A 176 -1.35 -19.16 22.66
C THR A 176 -0.53 -18.85 23.91
N ASP A 177 -1.06 -18.06 24.86
CA ASP A 177 -0.39 -17.74 26.13
C ASP A 177 -0.11 -18.98 27.00
N ARG A 178 -0.84 -20.08 26.78
CA ARG A 178 -0.66 -21.37 27.50
C ARG A 178 -0.15 -22.48 26.59
N SER A 179 0.76 -22.15 25.68
CA SER A 179 1.18 -23.08 24.63
C SER A 179 1.75 -24.40 25.14
N ILE A 180 2.54 -24.41 26.22
CA ILE A 180 3.26 -25.60 26.67
C ILE A 180 2.31 -26.75 27.06
N ILE A 181 1.26 -26.45 27.82
CA ILE A 181 0.31 -27.46 28.29
C ILE A 181 -0.45 -28.06 27.10
N LEU A 182 -0.96 -27.21 26.20
CA LEU A 182 -1.71 -27.66 25.03
C LEU A 182 -0.84 -28.47 24.06
N LEU A 183 0.42 -28.09 23.87
CA LEU A 183 1.38 -28.84 23.05
C LEU A 183 1.65 -30.24 23.62
N LYS A 184 1.76 -30.37 24.93
CA LYS A 184 1.87 -31.68 25.58
C LYS A 184 0.63 -32.53 25.33
N ASN A 185 -0.57 -31.94 25.46
CA ASN A 185 -1.82 -32.65 25.17
C ASN A 185 -1.88 -33.12 23.70
N PHE A 186 -1.40 -32.32 22.75
CA PHE A 186 -1.28 -32.74 21.35
C PHE A 186 -0.35 -33.94 21.15
N VAL A 187 0.80 -33.97 21.85
CA VAL A 187 1.72 -35.11 21.80
C VAL A 187 1.05 -36.37 22.35
N GLU A 188 0.34 -36.27 23.47
CA GLU A 188 -0.39 -37.40 24.09
C GLU A 188 -1.54 -37.92 23.21
N LEU A 189 -2.18 -37.05 22.42
CA LEU A 189 -3.21 -37.45 21.45
C LEU A 189 -2.65 -38.18 20.21
N ILE A 190 -1.38 -37.94 19.88
CA ILE A 190 -0.70 -38.58 18.74
C ILE A 190 0.01 -39.87 19.19
N SER A 191 0.52 -39.90 20.42
CA SER A 191 1.45 -40.91 20.91
C SER A 191 1.22 -41.31 22.36
N HIS A 192 1.64 -42.51 22.74
CA HIS A 192 1.69 -42.95 24.13
C HIS A 192 3.14 -42.98 24.65
N GLN A 193 3.32 -42.58 25.90
CA GLN A 193 4.61 -42.61 26.58
C GLN A 193 4.95 -44.06 26.97
N GLN A 194 6.03 -44.63 26.43
CA GLN A 194 6.49 -45.93 26.89
C GLN A 194 7.30 -45.79 28.18
N LEU A 195 6.76 -46.31 29.28
CA LEU A 195 7.56 -46.65 30.46
C LEU A 195 8.30 -47.95 30.17
N SER A 196 9.49 -47.87 29.60
CA SER A 196 10.30 -49.05 29.33
C SER A 196 10.68 -49.73 30.68
N LYS A 197 10.04 -50.86 30.98
CA LYS A 197 10.47 -51.76 32.07
C LYS A 197 11.76 -52.53 31.74
N ARG A 198 12.54 -52.10 30.75
CA ARG A 198 13.78 -52.78 30.31
C ARG A 198 14.98 -51.84 30.41
N LEU A 199 15.72 -52.06 31.49
CA LEU A 199 17.17 -51.92 31.63
C LEU A 199 17.79 -50.50 31.46
N LYS A 200 18.05 -49.88 32.62
CA LYS A 200 19.19 -48.99 32.95
C LYS A 200 19.91 -48.32 31.76
N SER A 201 19.26 -47.33 31.17
CA SER A 201 19.90 -46.20 30.50
C SER A 201 19.01 -44.99 30.75
N ARG A 202 19.41 -44.14 31.69
CA ARG A 202 18.77 -42.86 31.97
C ARG A 202 19.10 -41.97 30.76
N ASP A 203 18.08 -41.50 30.05
CA ASP A 203 18.04 -40.21 29.30
C ASP A 203 17.29 -40.17 27.95
N LYS A 204 16.52 -41.18 27.54
CA LYS A 204 15.56 -41.01 26.42
C LYS A 204 14.16 -41.54 26.73
N LEU A 205 13.25 -40.61 27.01
CA LEU A 205 11.80 -40.85 26.95
C LEU A 205 11.42 -41.15 25.49
N SER A 206 11.04 -42.39 25.18
CA SER A 206 10.57 -42.77 23.83
C SER A 206 9.05 -42.72 23.75
N TRP A 207 8.55 -41.82 22.90
CA TRP A 207 7.13 -41.76 22.52
C TRP A 207 6.91 -42.66 21.31
N MET A 208 5.78 -43.38 21.27
CA MET A 208 5.38 -44.20 20.11
C MET A 208 3.99 -43.81 19.64
N LEU A 209 3.74 -43.87 18.33
CA LEU A 209 2.41 -43.59 17.78
C LEU A 209 1.32 -44.42 18.46
N SER A 210 0.26 -43.73 18.86
CA SER A 210 -0.97 -44.37 19.33
C SER A 210 -1.63 -45.12 18.18
N VAL A 211 -2.19 -46.28 18.48
CA VAL A 211 -3.06 -47.04 17.56
C VAL A 211 -4.46 -46.80 18.05
N ASN A 212 -5.31 -46.15 17.25
CA ASN A 212 -6.68 -45.86 17.64
C ASN A 212 -7.53 -47.15 17.48
N PRO A 213 -8.05 -47.75 18.58
CA PRO A 213 -8.82 -48.98 18.51
C PRO A 213 -10.32 -48.74 18.24
N ASN A 214 -10.78 -47.47 18.24
CA ASN A 214 -12.18 -47.17 17.94
C ASN A 214 -12.49 -47.42 16.46
N ARG A 215 -13.36 -48.39 16.19
CA ARG A 215 -13.72 -48.91 14.85
C ARG A 215 -14.32 -47.88 13.86
N ARG A 216 -14.45 -46.60 14.22
CA ARG A 216 -15.12 -45.56 13.42
C ARG A 216 -14.18 -44.82 12.46
N VAL A 217 -12.91 -44.66 12.82
CA VAL A 217 -11.94 -43.82 12.10
C VAL A 217 -10.60 -44.55 12.08
N THR A 218 -9.86 -44.51 10.98
CA THR A 218 -8.53 -45.15 10.92
C THR A 218 -7.51 -44.38 11.78
N SER A 219 -6.46 -45.05 12.25
CA SER A 219 -5.35 -44.38 12.97
C SER A 219 -4.77 -43.21 12.17
N GLN A 220 -4.66 -43.36 10.84
CA GLN A 220 -4.20 -42.28 9.95
C GLN A 220 -5.16 -41.08 9.94
N GLN A 221 -6.47 -41.32 9.82
CA GLN A 221 -7.48 -40.26 9.85
C GLN A 221 -7.55 -39.55 11.21
N TRP A 222 -7.39 -40.28 12.32
CA TRP A 222 -7.27 -39.68 13.65
C TRP A 222 -6.08 -38.74 13.74
N ARG A 223 -4.89 -39.18 13.30
CA ARG A 223 -3.68 -38.33 13.31
C ARG A 223 -3.82 -37.15 12.38
N LEU A 224 -4.43 -37.32 11.20
CA LEU A 224 -4.74 -36.21 10.32
C LEU A 224 -5.61 -35.15 11.03
N ASN A 225 -6.63 -35.58 11.77
CA ASN A 225 -7.51 -34.70 12.54
C ASN A 225 -6.77 -33.93 13.65
N VAL A 226 -5.87 -34.59 14.38
CA VAL A 226 -5.09 -33.98 15.46
C VAL A 226 -4.02 -33.04 14.89
N LEU A 227 -3.24 -33.48 13.89
CA LEU A 227 -2.17 -32.70 13.27
C LEU A 227 -2.70 -31.45 12.54
N THR A 228 -3.88 -31.53 11.94
CA THR A 228 -4.52 -30.36 11.32
C THR A 228 -4.77 -29.26 12.36
N ARG A 229 -5.19 -29.62 13.57
CA ARG A 229 -5.43 -28.67 14.67
C ARG A 229 -4.14 -28.21 15.33
N LEU A 230 -3.15 -29.08 15.47
CA LEU A 230 -1.80 -28.71 15.91
C LEU A 230 -1.19 -27.67 14.96
N LYS A 231 -1.32 -27.88 13.64
CA LYS A 231 -0.90 -26.89 12.63
C LYS A 231 -1.61 -25.55 12.84
N LYS A 232 -2.94 -25.52 12.98
CA LYS A 232 -3.69 -24.28 13.23
C LYS A 232 -3.21 -23.58 14.51
N PHE A 233 -2.99 -24.35 15.57
CA PHE A 233 -2.47 -23.85 16.84
C PHE A 233 -1.08 -23.23 16.68
N LEU A 234 -0.13 -23.94 16.06
CA LEU A 234 1.22 -23.42 15.81
C LEU A 234 1.20 -22.21 14.86
N GLN A 235 0.31 -22.17 13.88
CA GLN A 235 0.11 -21.00 13.02
C GLN A 235 -0.33 -19.78 13.86
N ALA A 236 -1.28 -19.95 14.78
CA ALA A 236 -1.68 -18.87 15.70
C ALA A 236 -0.52 -18.42 16.60
N VAL A 237 0.33 -19.35 17.07
CA VAL A 237 1.55 -19.00 17.83
C VAL A 237 2.51 -18.16 16.98
N VAL A 238 2.72 -18.54 15.72
CA VAL A 238 3.57 -17.77 14.79
C VAL A 238 2.97 -16.38 14.57
N ASP A 239 1.69 -16.30 14.20
CA ASP A 239 1.00 -15.06 13.83
C ASP A 239 0.88 -14.07 15.00
N GLY A 240 0.55 -14.56 16.21
CA GLY A 240 0.46 -13.74 17.42
C GLY A 240 1.81 -13.21 17.92
N SER A 241 2.90 -13.80 17.40
CA SER A 241 4.26 -13.43 17.74
C SER A 241 4.90 -12.49 16.72
N SER A 242 4.24 -12.28 15.60
CA SER A 242 4.79 -11.57 14.45
C SER A 242 4.15 -10.21 14.21
N ASP A 243 4.92 -9.14 14.44
CA ASP A 243 4.89 -7.94 13.59
C ASP A 243 5.60 -8.21 12.22
N THR A 244 5.65 -9.46 11.74
CA THR A 244 6.64 -9.88 10.74
C THR A 244 6.40 -9.29 9.36
N GLU A 245 7.39 -8.51 8.94
CA GLU A 245 8.04 -8.64 7.64
C GLU A 245 8.27 -10.13 7.33
N ASP A 246 7.41 -10.70 6.48
CA ASP A 246 7.53 -12.08 6.02
C ASP A 246 8.70 -12.17 5.02
N GLU A 247 9.62 -13.11 5.23
CA GLU A 247 10.71 -13.50 4.29
C GLU A 247 10.17 -14.24 3.03
N GLY A 248 9.03 -13.79 2.50
CA GLY A 248 8.54 -14.08 1.14
C GLY A 248 8.75 -12.87 0.21
N LEU A 249 8.44 -12.98 -1.08
CA LEU A 249 8.41 -11.81 -2.00
C LEU A 249 7.24 -10.86 -1.73
N GLN A 250 6.79 -10.79 -0.48
CA GLN A 250 5.63 -10.06 -0.05
C GLN A 250 6.13 -8.89 0.78
N GLU A 251 6.44 -7.78 0.11
CA GLU A 251 6.31 -6.49 0.78
C GLU A 251 4.88 -6.41 1.33
N GLN A 252 4.80 -6.01 2.60
CA GLN A 252 3.77 -5.14 3.12
C GLN A 252 2.45 -5.30 2.36
N LYS A 253 1.60 -6.23 2.83
CA LYS A 253 0.18 -5.89 2.76
C LYS A 253 0.07 -4.56 3.48
N ASP A 254 -0.26 -3.52 2.73
CA ASP A 254 -0.91 -2.34 3.27
C ASP A 254 -2.13 -2.84 4.06
N ASN A 255 -1.92 -3.16 5.35
CA ASN A 255 -2.95 -2.93 6.33
C ASN A 255 -3.24 -1.45 6.20
N SER A 256 -4.51 -1.11 5.99
CA SER A 256 -5.07 0.19 5.63
C SER A 256 -4.79 1.34 6.62
N ASN A 257 -3.74 1.29 7.44
CA ASN A 257 -3.36 2.33 8.41
C ASN A 257 -1.83 2.48 8.64
N SER A 258 -0.96 2.03 7.74
CA SER A 258 0.48 2.31 7.84
C SER A 258 1.08 2.69 6.49
N VAL A 259 0.62 3.81 5.93
CA VAL A 259 1.27 4.41 4.78
C VAL A 259 2.65 4.90 5.23
N ARG A 260 3.73 4.24 4.79
CA ARG A 260 5.05 4.89 4.77
C ARG A 260 4.94 6.02 3.75
N ASN A 261 4.52 7.20 4.19
CA ASN A 261 4.51 8.38 3.34
C ASN A 261 5.98 8.73 3.03
N PRO A 262 6.44 8.65 1.77
CA PRO A 262 7.75 9.19 1.42
C PRO A 262 7.70 10.71 1.71
N ILE A 263 8.61 11.20 2.56
CA ILE A 263 8.71 12.63 2.83
C ILE A 263 9.21 13.31 1.55
N CYS A 264 8.33 14.02 0.85
CA CYS A 264 8.71 14.87 -0.26
C CYS A 264 9.22 16.21 0.29
N ILE A 265 10.54 16.39 0.26
CA ILE A 265 11.19 17.64 0.68
C ILE A 265 11.33 18.54 -0.55
N SER A 266 10.61 19.66 -0.57
CA SER A 266 10.90 20.73 -1.51
C SER A 266 11.97 21.63 -0.90
N TRP A 267 13.19 21.53 -1.41
CA TRP A 267 14.32 22.33 -0.91
C TRP A 267 14.04 23.85 -0.97
N LYS A 268 13.18 24.30 -1.90
CA LYS A 268 12.73 25.70 -1.98
C LYS A 268 11.83 26.09 -0.80
N LEU A 269 10.89 25.22 -0.40
CA LEU A 269 9.99 25.47 0.74
C LEU A 269 10.72 25.35 2.08
N HIS A 270 11.67 24.42 2.18
CA HIS A 270 12.54 24.29 3.35
C HIS A 270 13.48 25.50 3.51
N ALA A 271 14.09 25.99 2.42
CA ALA A 271 14.93 27.19 2.46
C ALA A 271 14.15 28.45 2.88
N ASN A 272 12.85 28.51 2.57
CA ASN A 272 11.94 29.59 2.99
C ASN A 272 11.29 29.37 4.37
N ASN A 273 11.71 28.36 5.15
CA ASN A 273 11.13 27.99 6.46
C ASN A 273 9.62 27.68 6.43
N GLN A 274 9.05 27.35 5.28
CA GLN A 274 7.62 27.01 5.14
C GLN A 274 7.34 25.53 5.35
N GLN A 275 8.38 24.68 5.36
CA GLN A 275 8.27 23.23 5.56
C GLN A 275 9.27 22.78 6.64
N HIS A 276 8.75 22.29 7.78
CA HIS A 276 9.55 21.72 8.87
C HIS A 276 9.64 20.19 8.74
N ILE A 277 10.85 19.62 8.83
CA ILE A 277 11.05 18.18 8.77
C ILE A 277 10.81 17.60 10.18
N GLN A 278 9.63 17.01 10.40
CA GLN A 278 9.34 16.29 11.64
C GLN A 278 9.77 14.82 11.50
N LEU A 279 10.88 14.46 12.17
CA LEU A 279 11.47 13.12 12.13
C LEU A 279 10.57 12.02 12.74
N PHE A 280 9.65 12.39 13.64
CA PHE A 280 8.87 11.42 14.43
C PHE A 280 7.53 11.01 13.81
N GLU A 281 6.94 11.84 12.94
CA GLU A 281 5.64 11.52 12.29
C GLU A 281 5.77 10.43 11.22
N SER A 282 6.95 10.28 10.63
CA SER A 282 7.24 9.30 9.55
C SER A 282 8.07 8.10 10.02
N GLY A 283 8.45 8.06 11.29
CA GLY A 283 9.05 6.88 11.89
C GLY A 283 7.96 5.85 12.15
N GLY A 284 7.71 4.95 11.20
CA GLY A 284 6.62 3.95 11.20
C GLY A 284 6.58 2.94 12.37
N LEU A 285 7.17 3.27 13.51
CA LEU A 285 6.95 2.60 14.78
C LEU A 285 5.79 3.33 15.46
N ARG A 286 4.59 2.74 15.44
CA ARG A 286 3.64 2.98 16.54
C ARG A 286 4.45 2.86 17.84
N PRO A 287 4.35 3.78 18.82
CA PRO A 287 4.97 3.56 20.11
C PRO A 287 4.49 2.19 20.58
N LYS A 288 5.43 1.26 20.82
CA LYS A 288 5.11 -0.03 21.40
C LYS A 288 4.40 0.29 22.71
N ILE A 289 3.08 0.15 22.74
CA ILE A 289 2.33 -0.01 23.98
C ILE A 289 2.58 -1.45 24.46
N ASN A 290 3.84 -1.87 24.51
CA ASN A 290 4.27 -2.84 25.50
C ASN A 290 4.45 -2.05 26.78
N SER A 291 3.31 -1.57 27.29
CA SER A 291 3.20 -1.13 28.66
C SER A 291 3.73 -2.28 29.53
N SER A 292 4.85 -2.05 30.20
CA SER A 292 5.36 -2.90 31.28
C SER A 292 4.38 -2.97 32.45
N PHE A 293 3.35 -2.12 32.46
CA PHE A 293 2.15 -2.30 33.28
C PHE A 293 1.24 -3.36 32.66
N ARG A 294 1.42 -4.61 33.10
CA ARG A 294 0.33 -5.59 33.16
C ARG A 294 -0.34 -5.43 34.52
N LEU A 295 -1.65 -5.22 34.57
CA LEU A 295 -2.42 -5.41 35.79
C LEU A 295 -2.11 -6.83 36.30
N ARG A 296 -1.58 -6.94 37.52
CA ARG A 296 -1.24 -8.24 38.13
C ARG A 296 -2.46 -9.16 38.04
N SER A 297 -2.33 -10.26 37.28
CA SER A 297 -3.23 -11.40 37.45
C SER A 297 -2.98 -11.98 38.84
N LEU A 298 -4.04 -12.27 39.60
CA LEU A 298 -3.99 -12.75 40.98
C LEU A 298 -3.35 -14.16 41.16
N THR A 299 -2.69 -14.70 40.14
CA THR A 299 -2.00 -16.00 40.16
C THR A 299 -0.49 -15.88 40.33
N SER A 300 0.00 -14.81 40.99
CA SER A 300 1.44 -14.52 41.21
C SER A 300 2.16 -15.46 42.19
N VAL A 301 1.76 -16.74 42.26
CA VAL A 301 2.48 -17.77 43.03
C VAL A 301 3.14 -18.82 42.14
N MET A 302 2.92 -18.77 40.81
CA MET A 302 3.66 -19.59 39.83
C MET A 302 4.51 -18.74 38.87
N ASP A 303 5.04 -17.62 39.37
CA ASP A 303 5.77 -16.60 38.61
C ASP A 303 7.22 -16.99 38.25
N SER A 304 7.44 -18.27 37.92
CA SER A 304 8.43 -18.65 36.90
C SER A 304 7.67 -18.76 35.58
N ALA A 305 7.22 -17.62 35.04
CA ALA A 305 6.49 -17.56 33.78
C ALA A 305 7.28 -18.28 32.68
N GLU A 306 6.91 -19.54 32.44
CA GLU A 306 7.46 -20.37 31.38
C GLU A 306 7.27 -19.59 30.08
N LYS A 307 8.37 -19.20 29.43
CA LYS A 307 8.36 -18.39 28.20
C LYS A 307 7.73 -19.11 26.99
N GLY A 308 6.81 -20.06 27.19
CA GLY A 308 6.12 -20.79 26.12
C GLY A 308 7.10 -21.38 25.10
N LEU A 309 6.68 -21.39 23.83
CA LEU A 309 7.56 -21.57 22.67
C LEU A 309 8.40 -20.33 22.32
N SER A 310 8.33 -19.25 23.11
CA SER A 310 9.16 -18.05 22.95
C SER A 310 10.55 -18.20 23.60
N SER A 311 10.82 -19.31 24.30
CA SER A 311 12.17 -19.71 24.70
C SER A 311 12.75 -20.71 23.69
N ALA A 312 13.99 -20.47 23.26
CA ALA A 312 14.69 -21.37 22.35
C ALA A 312 14.88 -22.77 22.95
N GLU A 313 15.04 -22.88 24.27
CA GLU A 313 15.20 -24.16 24.98
C GLU A 313 13.90 -24.98 24.99
N ASN A 314 12.77 -24.34 25.29
CA ASN A 314 11.45 -24.98 25.28
C ASN A 314 11.06 -25.42 23.88
N LEU A 315 11.34 -24.57 22.87
CA LEU A 315 11.12 -24.90 21.47
C LEU A 315 11.99 -26.11 21.03
N LYS A 316 13.27 -26.11 21.42
CA LYS A 316 14.19 -27.22 21.15
C LYS A 316 13.69 -28.53 21.80
N GLY A 317 13.32 -28.50 23.08
CA GLY A 317 12.78 -29.67 23.78
C GLY A 317 11.47 -30.19 23.16
N PHE A 318 10.61 -29.29 22.68
CA PHE A 318 9.41 -29.69 21.95
C PHE A 318 9.74 -30.32 20.59
N ILE A 319 10.69 -29.75 19.83
CA ILE A 319 11.17 -30.27 18.54
C ILE A 319 11.74 -31.70 18.70
N GLU A 320 12.52 -31.93 19.76
CA GLU A 320 13.11 -33.23 20.10
C GLU A 320 12.04 -34.33 20.29
N ILE A 321 10.84 -33.95 20.75
CA ILE A 321 9.72 -34.87 20.95
C ILE A 321 8.88 -35.03 19.68
N ILE A 322 8.51 -33.93 19.03
CA ILE A 322 7.50 -33.96 17.96
C ILE A 322 8.05 -34.40 16.60
N ILE A 323 9.29 -34.03 16.21
CA ILE A 323 9.82 -34.39 14.88
C ILE A 323 9.91 -35.91 14.67
N PRO A 324 10.44 -36.71 15.62
CA PRO A 324 10.44 -38.16 15.48
C PRO A 324 9.04 -38.75 15.24
N LEU A 325 8.04 -38.27 15.99
CA LEU A 325 6.64 -38.70 15.82
C LEU A 325 6.07 -38.32 14.45
N LEU A 326 6.43 -37.15 13.93
CA LEU A 326 6.02 -36.72 12.60
C LEU A 326 6.68 -37.56 11.49
N ILE A 327 7.94 -37.99 11.68
CA ILE A 327 8.61 -38.93 10.77
C ILE A 327 7.91 -40.29 10.80
N GLU A 328 7.54 -40.80 11.97
CA GLU A 328 6.75 -42.05 12.08
C GLU A 328 5.39 -41.92 11.36
N CYS A 329 4.69 -40.79 11.54
CA CYS A 329 3.44 -40.52 10.82
C CYS A 329 3.64 -40.51 9.29
N TRP A 330 4.78 -39.99 8.82
CA TRP A 330 5.13 -40.00 7.40
C TRP A 330 5.43 -41.41 6.89
N ILE A 331 6.16 -42.21 7.65
CA ILE A 331 6.50 -43.60 7.29
C ILE A 331 5.23 -44.44 7.17
N GLU A 332 4.27 -44.27 8.09
CA GLU A 332 2.97 -44.95 8.05
C GLU A 332 2.13 -44.54 6.84
N ALA A 333 2.21 -43.27 6.41
CA ALA A 333 1.47 -42.76 5.26
C ALA A 333 2.11 -43.14 3.90
N SER A 334 3.39 -43.54 3.91
CA SER A 334 4.19 -43.74 2.70
C SER A 334 3.86 -45.08 2.01
N PRO A 335 3.69 -45.10 0.68
CA PRO A 335 3.34 -46.32 -0.09
C PRO A 335 4.45 -47.39 -0.10
N ALA A 336 5.63 -47.10 0.45
CA ALA A 336 6.77 -48.01 0.48
C ALA A 336 6.52 -49.33 1.24
N GLN A 337 5.49 -49.41 2.09
CA GLN A 337 5.12 -50.65 2.79
C GLN A 337 4.19 -51.55 1.97
N SER A 338 3.52 -51.03 0.94
CA SER A 338 2.44 -51.73 0.23
C SER A 338 2.76 -52.12 -1.22
N ALA A 339 3.64 -51.42 -1.95
CA ALA A 339 4.16 -51.88 -3.25
C ALA A 339 5.45 -51.14 -3.72
N PRO A 340 6.55 -51.83 -4.07
CA PRO A 340 7.84 -51.21 -4.39
C PRO A 340 7.96 -50.52 -5.76
N ILE A 341 6.96 -50.63 -6.66
CA ILE A 341 7.07 -50.19 -8.07
C ILE A 341 6.43 -48.81 -8.32
N LEU A 342 5.57 -48.32 -7.41
CA LEU A 342 4.77 -47.09 -7.57
C LEU A 342 5.06 -46.00 -6.51
N GLY A 343 6.26 -45.97 -5.92
CA GLY A 343 6.58 -45.21 -4.69
C GLY A 343 6.31 -43.70 -4.68
N ASN A 344 6.14 -43.05 -5.85
CA ASN A 344 5.87 -41.61 -5.96
C ASN A 344 4.37 -41.27 -6.02
N LEU A 345 3.49 -42.25 -6.21
CA LEU A 345 2.04 -42.05 -6.34
C LEU A 345 1.36 -42.17 -4.97
N LEU A 346 0.68 -41.11 -4.55
CA LEU A 346 0.03 -41.01 -3.24
C LEU A 346 -1.49 -41.07 -3.36
N GLU A 347 -2.12 -41.78 -2.42
CA GLU A 347 -3.54 -41.67 -2.13
C GLU A 347 -3.87 -40.31 -1.49
N SER A 348 -5.11 -39.85 -1.64
CA SER A 348 -5.53 -38.53 -1.16
C SER A 348 -5.37 -38.36 0.37
N GLU A 349 -5.63 -39.41 1.15
CA GLU A 349 -5.50 -39.35 2.62
C GLU A 349 -4.03 -39.29 3.06
N SER A 350 -3.17 -40.13 2.47
CA SER A 350 -1.72 -40.13 2.71
C SER A 350 -1.10 -38.78 2.38
N GLN A 351 -1.45 -38.18 1.24
CA GLN A 351 -0.93 -36.87 0.84
C GLN A 351 -1.34 -35.77 1.84
N GLN A 352 -2.58 -35.78 2.33
CA GLN A 352 -3.04 -34.81 3.33
C GLN A 352 -2.28 -34.94 4.65
N LEU A 353 -2.05 -36.18 5.11
CA LEU A 353 -1.29 -36.46 6.32
C LEU A 353 0.17 -35.99 6.18
N MET A 354 0.82 -36.36 5.07
CA MET A 354 2.17 -35.91 4.72
C MET A 354 2.27 -34.38 4.63
N GLN A 355 1.24 -33.71 4.10
CA GLN A 355 1.18 -32.25 4.04
C GLN A 355 1.09 -31.63 5.44
N GLN A 356 0.33 -32.20 6.37
CA GLN A 356 0.27 -31.67 7.75
C GLN A 356 1.61 -31.86 8.45
N VAL A 357 2.27 -33.01 8.26
CA VAL A 357 3.62 -33.27 8.79
C VAL A 357 4.59 -32.18 8.34
N LEU A 358 4.71 -31.93 7.04
CA LEU A 358 5.62 -30.88 6.54
C LEU A 358 5.19 -29.48 6.98
N SER A 359 3.89 -29.20 7.03
CA SER A 359 3.39 -27.88 7.47
C SER A 359 3.78 -27.60 8.93
N ILE A 360 3.71 -28.61 9.80
CA ILE A 360 4.11 -28.48 11.21
C ILE A 360 5.62 -28.28 11.31
N ILE A 361 6.43 -29.08 10.61
CA ILE A 361 7.90 -28.93 10.58
C ILE A 361 8.28 -27.53 10.08
N HIS A 362 7.62 -27.04 9.03
CA HIS A 362 7.85 -25.70 8.49
C HIS A 362 7.50 -24.60 9.49
N LEU A 363 6.39 -24.73 10.24
CA LEU A 363 6.01 -23.75 11.27
C LEU A 363 7.00 -23.75 12.44
N LEU A 364 7.45 -24.93 12.88
CA LEU A 364 8.52 -25.04 13.88
C LEU A 364 9.81 -24.36 13.39
N TRP A 365 10.14 -24.52 12.10
CA TRP A 365 11.28 -23.82 11.49
C TRP A 365 11.11 -22.31 11.42
N LYS A 366 9.89 -21.81 11.20
CA LYS A 366 9.60 -20.37 11.22
C LYS A 366 9.80 -19.81 12.63
N LEU A 367 9.44 -20.56 13.67
CA LEU A 367 9.68 -20.18 15.07
C LEU A 367 11.18 -20.18 15.41
N THR A 368 11.98 -21.13 14.91
CA THR A 368 13.41 -21.17 15.20
C THR A 368 14.18 -19.99 14.58
N LYS A 369 13.77 -19.51 13.41
CA LYS A 369 14.34 -18.33 12.74
C LYS A 369 14.10 -17.00 13.48
N ARG A 370 13.25 -16.97 14.51
CA ARG A 370 12.91 -15.74 15.25
C ARG A 370 13.86 -15.45 16.42
N HIS A 371 14.69 -16.40 16.81
CA HIS A 371 15.62 -16.23 17.94
C HIS A 371 16.96 -15.63 17.51
N ASP A 372 17.58 -14.80 18.35
CA ASP A 372 18.87 -14.14 18.09
C ASP A 372 20.00 -15.12 17.73
N GLU A 373 19.87 -16.40 18.11
CA GLU A 373 20.81 -17.49 17.79
C GLU A 373 20.37 -18.38 16.61
N THR A 374 19.68 -17.81 15.61
CA THR A 374 19.19 -18.53 14.41
C THR A 374 20.21 -19.54 13.85
N TYR A 375 21.45 -19.11 13.65
CA TYR A 375 22.52 -19.93 13.08
C TYR A 375 22.83 -21.19 13.91
N LYS A 376 22.86 -21.10 15.25
CA LYS A 376 23.12 -22.24 16.13
C LYS A 376 21.97 -23.26 16.06
N MET A 377 20.73 -22.77 16.00
CA MET A 377 19.54 -23.61 15.91
C MET A 377 19.45 -24.31 14.55
N GLU A 378 19.74 -23.61 13.45
CA GLU A 378 19.80 -24.18 12.10
C GLU A 378 20.86 -25.30 11.99
N LEU A 379 22.05 -25.08 12.55
CA LEU A 379 23.10 -26.11 12.63
C LEU A 379 22.66 -27.32 13.47
N TRP A 380 22.08 -27.10 14.64
CA TRP A 380 21.59 -28.18 15.52
C TRP A 380 20.51 -29.02 14.82
N LEU A 381 19.53 -28.39 14.18
CA LEU A 381 18.49 -29.10 13.43
C LEU A 381 19.07 -29.93 12.28
N ARG A 382 20.04 -29.35 11.56
CA ARG A 382 20.72 -30.04 10.48
C ARG A 382 21.46 -31.29 10.97
N MET A 383 22.19 -31.19 12.08
CA MET A 383 22.95 -32.31 12.63
C MET A 383 22.06 -33.47 13.09
N ASN A 384 20.87 -33.18 13.62
CA ASN A 384 20.00 -34.22 14.18
C ASN A 384 19.03 -34.84 13.16
N TYR A 385 18.50 -34.07 12.20
CA TYR A 385 17.35 -34.53 11.39
C TYR A 385 17.60 -34.61 9.88
N LEU A 386 18.70 -34.05 9.36
CA LEU A 386 18.93 -34.04 7.91
C LEU A 386 19.04 -35.45 7.31
N VAL A 387 19.68 -36.38 8.03
CA VAL A 387 19.86 -37.76 7.57
C VAL A 387 18.50 -38.44 7.42
N ASP A 388 17.64 -38.30 8.43
CA ASP A 388 16.29 -38.86 8.43
C ASP A 388 15.43 -38.23 7.32
N PHE A 389 15.50 -36.90 7.13
CA PHE A 389 14.77 -36.23 6.06
C PHE A 389 15.23 -36.66 4.66
N LYS A 390 16.54 -36.87 4.46
CA LYS A 390 17.07 -37.43 3.20
C LYS A 390 16.54 -38.85 2.97
N HIS A 391 16.53 -39.69 4.00
CA HIS A 391 16.12 -41.09 3.88
C HIS A 391 14.60 -41.27 3.71
N HIS A 392 13.79 -40.50 4.44
CA HIS A 392 12.33 -40.66 4.47
C HIS A 392 11.59 -39.72 3.52
N PHE A 393 11.97 -38.44 3.44
CA PHE A 393 11.21 -37.44 2.67
C PHE A 393 11.70 -37.32 1.23
N MET A 394 13.01 -37.35 0.98
CA MET A 394 13.60 -37.15 -0.36
C MET A 394 13.68 -38.41 -1.23
N ARG A 395 13.47 -39.61 -0.66
CA ARG A 395 13.65 -40.90 -1.37
C ARG A 395 12.76 -41.06 -2.61
N HIS A 396 11.53 -40.58 -2.56
CA HIS A 396 10.53 -40.68 -3.64
C HIS A 396 10.13 -39.31 -4.19
N PHE A 397 10.94 -38.28 -3.95
CA PHE A 397 10.67 -36.94 -4.45
C PHE A 397 10.94 -36.86 -5.97
N PRO A 398 10.08 -36.20 -6.78
CA PRO A 398 8.83 -35.50 -6.41
C PRO A 398 7.61 -36.43 -6.33
N TYR A 399 6.70 -36.13 -5.40
CA TYR A 399 5.46 -36.88 -5.19
C TYR A 399 4.35 -36.43 -6.15
N SER A 400 3.53 -37.38 -6.61
CA SER A 400 2.39 -37.16 -7.52
C SER A 400 1.11 -37.81 -6.97
N LEU A 401 -0.05 -37.26 -7.30
CA LEU A 401 -1.35 -37.80 -6.86
C LEU A 401 -1.81 -38.94 -7.78
N GLN A 402 -2.38 -40.00 -7.21
CA GLN A 402 -2.97 -41.10 -7.96
C GLN A 402 -4.42 -40.73 -8.36
N ASP A 403 -4.67 -40.54 -9.66
CA ASP A 403 -6.04 -40.41 -10.18
C ASP A 403 -6.72 -41.77 -10.17
N SER A 404 -7.71 -41.98 -9.31
CA SER A 404 -8.51 -43.21 -9.30
C SER A 404 -9.33 -43.33 -10.59
N VAL A 405 -8.80 -44.05 -11.59
CA VAL A 405 -9.61 -44.55 -12.70
C VAL A 405 -10.49 -45.65 -12.11
N LYS A 406 -11.74 -45.30 -11.78
CA LYS A 406 -12.78 -46.30 -11.49
C LYS A 406 -12.87 -47.23 -12.70
N HIS A 407 -12.50 -48.50 -12.52
CA HIS A 407 -12.71 -49.55 -13.50
C HIS A 407 -14.21 -49.62 -13.88
N LYS A 408 -14.60 -48.99 -14.98
CA LYS A 408 -15.79 -49.37 -15.74
C LYS A 408 -15.35 -50.19 -16.94
N LYS A 409 -16.00 -51.34 -17.11
CA LYS A 409 -15.82 -52.27 -18.23
C LYS A 409 -15.87 -51.52 -19.57
N LYS A 410 -14.80 -51.74 -20.36
CA LYS A 410 -14.67 -51.80 -21.82
C LYS A 410 -15.86 -51.29 -22.65
N ASP A 411 -15.65 -50.19 -23.38
CA ASP A 411 -16.09 -49.98 -24.77
C ASP A 411 -15.21 -48.89 -25.43
N PRO A 412 -14.66 -49.10 -26.64
CA PRO A 412 -13.74 -48.16 -27.25
C PRO A 412 -14.42 -47.33 -28.35
N CYS A 413 -14.64 -46.03 -28.15
CA CYS A 413 -14.41 -45.01 -29.18
C CYS A 413 -14.80 -43.59 -28.77
N LYS A 414 -14.01 -42.64 -29.29
CA LYS A 414 -14.19 -41.18 -29.38
C LYS A 414 -13.73 -40.35 -28.17
N SER A 415 -12.44 -40.00 -28.27
CA SER A 415 -11.83 -38.77 -27.76
C SER A 415 -12.76 -37.56 -27.92
N ASN A 416 -13.15 -36.96 -26.80
CA ASN A 416 -13.33 -35.51 -26.77
C ASN A 416 -12.95 -34.95 -25.41
N ARG A 417 -12.02 -34.01 -25.46
CA ARG A 417 -11.30 -33.40 -24.36
C ARG A 417 -12.19 -32.32 -23.73
N ASN A 418 -12.97 -32.68 -22.71
CA ASN A 418 -13.63 -31.74 -21.80
C ASN A 418 -13.88 -32.46 -20.46
N CYS A 419 -13.04 -32.19 -19.45
CA CYS A 419 -13.35 -32.61 -18.08
C CYS A 419 -13.79 -31.38 -17.27
N MET A 420 -15.10 -31.31 -17.07
CA MET A 420 -15.76 -30.41 -16.12
C MET A 420 -15.34 -30.77 -14.70
N LYS A 421 -14.80 -29.76 -14.00
CA LYS A 421 -14.84 -29.48 -12.56
C LYS A 421 -15.24 -30.66 -11.64
N SER A 422 -14.25 -31.31 -11.04
CA SER A 422 -14.41 -31.93 -9.72
C SER A 422 -13.97 -30.92 -8.66
N SER A 423 -14.90 -30.56 -7.78
CA SER A 423 -14.66 -29.74 -6.60
C SER A 423 -13.95 -30.58 -5.54
N ASN A 424 -12.62 -30.50 -5.49
CA ASN A 424 -11.80 -30.70 -4.30
C ASN A 424 -10.45 -30.00 -4.55
N ASN A 425 -10.30 -28.78 -4.00
CA ASN A 425 -9.10 -27.95 -4.08
C ASN A 425 -7.93 -28.58 -3.29
N ILE A 426 -7.31 -29.63 -3.81
CA ILE A 426 -6.01 -30.08 -3.32
C ILE A 426 -4.96 -29.50 -4.26
N ASP A 427 -4.16 -28.57 -3.74
CA ASP A 427 -3.01 -28.04 -4.46
C ASP A 427 -1.98 -29.17 -4.59
N HIS A 428 -1.97 -29.83 -5.76
CA HIS A 428 -1.12 -30.99 -6.08
C HIS A 428 0.38 -30.69 -5.88
N LEU A 429 0.80 -29.43 -5.94
CA LEU A 429 2.21 -29.01 -5.80
C LEU A 429 2.58 -28.65 -4.36
N LEU A 430 1.61 -28.41 -3.48
CA LEU A 430 1.84 -27.86 -2.14
C LEU A 430 2.83 -28.70 -1.32
N LEU A 431 2.70 -30.03 -1.38
CA LEU A 431 3.55 -30.97 -0.66
C LEU A 431 5.01 -30.83 -1.08
N ASN A 432 5.26 -30.93 -2.39
CA ASN A 432 6.59 -30.82 -2.96
C ASN A 432 7.20 -29.45 -2.67
N LEU A 433 6.43 -28.36 -2.76
CA LEU A 433 6.90 -27.01 -2.46
C LEU A 433 7.28 -26.85 -0.98
N THR A 434 6.44 -27.33 -0.05
CA THR A 434 6.79 -27.29 1.38
C THR A 434 8.03 -28.10 1.70
N LEU A 435 8.21 -29.25 1.02
CA LEU A 435 9.42 -30.06 1.18
C LEU A 435 10.66 -29.31 0.65
N CYS A 436 10.55 -28.66 -0.51
CA CYS A 436 11.62 -27.82 -1.04
C CYS A 436 11.99 -26.69 -0.08
N ASP A 437 11.01 -25.98 0.48
CA ASP A 437 11.25 -24.88 1.44
C ASP A 437 12.04 -25.37 2.67
N ILE A 438 11.63 -26.51 3.26
CA ILE A 438 12.30 -27.09 4.43
C ILE A 438 13.72 -27.55 4.05
N MET A 439 13.85 -28.34 2.99
CA MET A 439 15.14 -28.91 2.60
C MET A 439 16.15 -27.82 2.23
N VAL A 440 15.74 -26.82 1.45
CA VAL A 440 16.63 -25.72 1.05
C VAL A 440 16.99 -24.81 2.24
N SER A 441 16.13 -24.70 3.26
CA SER A 441 16.45 -23.97 4.49
C SER A 441 17.56 -24.63 5.33
N LEU A 442 17.69 -25.96 5.25
CA LEU A 442 18.72 -26.75 5.93
C LEU A 442 20.10 -26.67 5.26
N ALA A 443 20.18 -26.11 4.04
CA ALA A 443 21.42 -25.94 3.31
C ALA A 443 21.98 -24.52 3.46
N SER A 444 23.31 -24.43 3.46
CA SER A 444 24.07 -23.18 3.53
C SER A 444 25.23 -23.20 2.54
N THR A 445 25.87 -22.04 2.34
CA THR A 445 27.02 -21.93 1.42
C THR A 445 28.19 -22.81 1.82
N SER A 446 28.37 -23.10 3.12
CA SER A 446 29.45 -23.97 3.63
C SER A 446 29.19 -25.46 3.39
N THR A 447 27.93 -25.87 3.22
CA THR A 447 27.55 -27.29 3.07
C THR A 447 27.29 -27.71 1.62
N LEU A 448 27.56 -26.82 0.65
CA LEU A 448 27.20 -27.01 -0.75
C LEU A 448 27.79 -28.30 -1.37
N GLN A 449 29.01 -28.70 -1.01
CA GLN A 449 29.67 -29.88 -1.57
C GLN A 449 29.02 -31.20 -1.12
N THR A 450 28.53 -31.27 0.12
CA THR A 450 27.92 -32.49 0.69
C THR A 450 26.44 -32.65 0.32
N ASP A 451 25.81 -31.58 -0.18
CA ASP A 451 24.38 -31.51 -0.44
C ASP A 451 24.01 -31.45 -1.93
N SER A 452 24.99 -31.49 -2.84
CA SER A 452 24.79 -31.34 -4.29
C SER A 452 23.71 -32.26 -4.85
N GLY A 453 23.73 -33.55 -4.50
CA GLY A 453 22.82 -34.55 -5.08
C GLY A 453 21.34 -34.23 -4.90
N TRP A 454 20.90 -33.87 -3.69
CA TRP A 454 19.48 -33.57 -3.43
C TRP A 454 19.12 -32.12 -3.77
N LEU A 455 20.08 -31.18 -3.71
CA LEU A 455 19.87 -29.82 -4.19
C LEU A 455 19.67 -29.77 -5.71
N ASP A 456 20.34 -30.63 -6.47
CA ASP A 456 20.16 -30.73 -7.92
C ASP A 456 18.80 -31.37 -8.28
N MET A 457 18.30 -32.33 -7.50
CA MET A 457 16.92 -32.84 -7.63
C MET A 457 15.87 -31.73 -7.44
N ILE A 458 16.03 -30.90 -6.40
CA ILE A 458 15.15 -29.75 -6.16
C ILE A 458 15.28 -28.72 -7.28
N ARG A 459 16.51 -28.43 -7.73
CA ARG A 459 16.74 -27.48 -8.84
C ARG A 459 16.05 -27.95 -10.11
N LYS A 460 16.17 -29.23 -10.46
CA LYS A 460 15.51 -29.83 -11.62
C LYS A 460 13.99 -29.71 -11.50
N PHE A 461 13.42 -30.13 -10.37
CA PHE A 461 11.98 -30.00 -10.12
C PHE A 461 11.46 -28.57 -10.26
N VAL A 462 12.14 -27.58 -9.66
CA VAL A 462 11.75 -26.16 -9.74
C VAL A 462 11.87 -25.64 -11.17
N THR A 463 12.93 -26.02 -11.88
CA THR A 463 13.16 -25.62 -13.28
C THR A 463 12.08 -26.18 -14.19
N ASP A 464 11.79 -27.48 -14.07
CA ASP A 464 10.78 -28.18 -14.87
C ASP A 464 9.38 -27.60 -14.57
N THR A 465 9.03 -27.39 -13.29
CA THR A 465 7.73 -26.83 -12.88
C THR A 465 7.50 -25.39 -13.38
N LEU A 466 8.56 -24.56 -13.44
CA LEU A 466 8.47 -23.19 -13.96
C LEU A 466 8.42 -23.13 -15.49
N GLN A 467 8.98 -24.13 -16.18
CA GLN A 467 8.96 -24.24 -17.64
C GLN A 467 7.70 -24.93 -18.14
N ASP A 468 7.14 -25.85 -17.36
CA ASP A 468 5.87 -26.49 -17.64
C ASP A 468 4.77 -25.44 -17.65
N GLY A 469 4.16 -25.23 -18.82
CA GLY A 469 3.11 -24.24 -19.09
C GLY A 469 1.78 -24.46 -18.35
N SER A 470 1.82 -25.12 -17.19
CA SER A 470 0.70 -25.25 -16.27
C SER A 470 0.31 -23.88 -15.70
N LYS A 471 -1.00 -23.63 -15.54
CA LYS A 471 -1.49 -22.40 -14.93
C LYS A 471 -1.23 -22.42 -13.42
N LEU A 472 -0.04 -21.98 -13.02
CA LEU A 472 0.31 -21.83 -11.60
C LEU A 472 -0.49 -20.69 -10.96
N ASN A 473 -0.95 -20.92 -9.73
CA ASN A 473 -1.61 -19.89 -8.92
C ASN A 473 -0.57 -18.95 -8.27
N SER A 474 -1.00 -17.78 -7.79
CA SER A 474 -0.09 -16.78 -7.20
C SER A 474 0.65 -17.27 -5.95
N LYS A 475 0.04 -18.15 -5.13
CA LYS A 475 0.65 -18.72 -3.93
C LYS A 475 1.76 -19.72 -4.27
N GLN A 476 1.52 -20.58 -5.26
CA GLN A 476 2.48 -21.55 -5.79
C GLN A 476 3.68 -20.82 -6.39
N VAL A 477 3.45 -19.80 -7.22
CA VAL A 477 4.54 -18.99 -7.80
C VAL A 477 5.36 -18.30 -6.72
N ASN A 478 4.72 -17.69 -5.71
CA ASN A 478 5.45 -17.05 -4.62
C ASN A 478 6.39 -18.02 -3.88
N ARG A 479 5.90 -19.23 -3.57
CA ARG A 479 6.73 -20.28 -2.93
C ARG A 479 7.86 -20.76 -3.84
N LEU A 480 7.55 -21.06 -5.11
CA LEU A 480 8.57 -21.44 -6.10
C LEU A 480 9.67 -20.39 -6.20
N LEU A 481 9.32 -19.12 -6.31
CA LEU A 481 10.28 -18.03 -6.37
C LEU A 481 11.08 -17.88 -5.06
N GLY A 482 10.47 -18.16 -3.91
CA GLY A 482 11.16 -18.25 -2.62
C GLY A 482 12.23 -19.35 -2.59
N VAL A 483 11.89 -20.56 -3.04
CA VAL A 483 12.83 -21.68 -3.20
C VAL A 483 13.94 -21.31 -4.19
N THR A 484 13.58 -20.78 -5.37
CA THR A 484 14.54 -20.33 -6.39
C THR A 484 15.51 -19.29 -5.82
N TRP A 485 14.99 -18.31 -5.09
CA TRP A 485 15.78 -17.26 -4.45
C TRP A 485 16.79 -17.86 -3.47
N ARG A 486 16.34 -18.77 -2.58
CA ARG A 486 17.23 -19.40 -1.61
C ARG A 486 18.28 -20.30 -2.28
N LEU A 487 17.91 -21.06 -3.32
CA LEU A 487 18.87 -21.82 -4.13
C LEU A 487 19.95 -20.91 -4.73
N MET A 488 19.57 -19.75 -5.28
CA MET A 488 20.53 -18.78 -5.83
C MET A 488 21.46 -18.19 -4.76
N GLN A 489 21.00 -18.06 -3.51
CA GLN A 489 21.84 -17.60 -2.40
C GLN A 489 22.91 -18.63 -2.00
N ILE A 490 22.53 -19.91 -1.97
CA ILE A 490 23.39 -21.03 -1.59
C ILE A 490 24.37 -21.34 -2.73
N GLN A 491 23.86 -21.51 -3.95
CA GLN A 491 24.59 -21.90 -5.15
C GLN A 491 25.07 -20.64 -5.88
N GLN A 492 26.12 -20.01 -5.37
CA GLN A 492 26.68 -18.78 -5.95
C GLN A 492 27.39 -18.96 -7.32
N ASN A 493 27.24 -20.12 -7.96
CA ASN A 493 27.83 -20.44 -9.26
C ASN A 493 26.89 -20.04 -10.41
N LYS A 494 27.44 -19.41 -11.46
CA LYS A 494 26.72 -19.03 -12.68
C LYS A 494 26.04 -20.22 -13.36
N VAL A 495 26.69 -21.39 -13.37
CA VAL A 495 26.18 -22.59 -14.04
C VAL A 495 24.86 -23.08 -13.42
N ALA A 496 24.71 -22.91 -12.10
CA ALA A 496 23.51 -23.31 -11.36
C ALA A 496 22.40 -22.26 -11.40
N THR A 497 22.77 -20.97 -11.44
CA THR A 497 21.84 -19.84 -11.33
C THR A 497 21.24 -19.40 -12.67
N GLU A 498 22.00 -19.48 -13.77
CA GLU A 498 21.50 -19.08 -15.10
C GLU A 498 20.28 -19.91 -15.56
N PRO A 499 20.23 -21.26 -15.39
CA PRO A 499 19.06 -22.05 -15.74
C PRO A 499 17.81 -21.67 -14.93
N LEU A 500 17.99 -21.34 -13.65
CA LEU A 500 16.90 -20.91 -12.77
C LEU A 500 16.33 -19.56 -13.20
N ILE A 501 17.19 -18.57 -13.46
CA ILE A 501 16.77 -17.25 -13.97
C ILE A 501 16.08 -17.41 -15.34
N LYS A 502 16.61 -18.28 -16.21
CA LYS A 502 15.99 -18.60 -17.51
C LYS A 502 14.59 -19.19 -17.35
N ALA A 503 14.37 -20.12 -16.41
CA ALA A 503 13.07 -20.72 -16.16
C ALA A 503 12.03 -19.70 -15.66
N VAL A 504 12.43 -18.80 -14.75
CA VAL A 504 11.56 -17.69 -14.32
C VAL A 504 11.25 -16.74 -15.47
N TYR A 505 12.23 -16.48 -16.35
CA TYR A 505 12.04 -15.62 -17.52
C TYR A 505 11.10 -16.25 -18.57
N THR A 506 11.17 -17.56 -18.80
CA THR A 506 10.21 -18.25 -19.67
C THR A 506 8.78 -18.16 -19.16
N LEU A 507 8.58 -18.25 -17.84
CA LEU A 507 7.27 -18.02 -17.23
C LEU A 507 6.81 -16.57 -17.44
N TYR A 508 7.70 -15.58 -17.24
CA TYR A 508 7.40 -14.15 -17.44
C TYR A 508 6.99 -13.79 -18.87
N GLN A 509 7.53 -14.48 -19.88
CA GLN A 509 7.23 -14.25 -21.29
C GLN A 509 5.83 -14.74 -21.73
N GLN A 510 5.13 -15.52 -20.90
CA GLN A 510 3.79 -16.00 -21.22
C GLN A 510 2.80 -14.83 -21.32
N ARG A 511 1.96 -14.82 -22.37
CA ARG A 511 1.04 -13.71 -22.65
C ARG A 511 -0.16 -13.62 -21.70
N ASN A 512 -0.63 -14.75 -21.15
CA ASN A 512 -1.86 -14.84 -20.37
C ASN A 512 -1.60 -15.05 -18.86
N LEU A 513 -0.69 -14.27 -18.28
CA LEU A 513 -0.42 -14.31 -16.84
C LEU A 513 -1.44 -13.50 -16.05
N LEU A 514 -1.88 -14.04 -14.91
CA LEU A 514 -2.65 -13.28 -13.93
C LEU A 514 -1.81 -12.11 -13.39
N PHE A 515 -2.44 -10.95 -13.20
CA PHE A 515 -1.78 -9.74 -12.71
C PHE A 515 -0.93 -9.94 -11.44
N PRO A 516 -1.40 -10.65 -10.38
CA PRO A 516 -0.58 -10.91 -9.20
C PRO A 516 0.67 -11.75 -9.50
N VAL A 517 0.59 -12.69 -10.44
CA VAL A 517 1.73 -13.52 -10.85
C VAL A 517 2.77 -12.66 -11.57
N ARG A 518 2.34 -11.79 -12.49
CA ARG A 518 3.24 -10.87 -13.19
C ARG A 518 3.96 -9.92 -12.24
N THR A 519 3.25 -9.39 -11.25
CA THR A 519 3.79 -8.54 -10.19
C THR A 519 4.86 -9.28 -9.36
N LEU A 520 4.59 -10.52 -8.92
CA LEU A 520 5.56 -11.33 -8.17
C LEU A 520 6.85 -11.59 -8.98
N LEU A 521 6.72 -11.86 -10.29
CA LEU A 521 7.86 -12.07 -11.18
C LEU A 521 8.70 -10.79 -11.35
N LEU A 522 8.07 -9.63 -11.54
CA LEU A 522 8.75 -8.34 -11.59
C LEU A 522 9.50 -8.04 -10.28
N LYS A 523 8.85 -8.26 -9.13
CA LYS A 523 9.48 -8.11 -7.81
C LYS A 523 10.66 -9.05 -7.63
N PHE A 524 10.55 -10.30 -8.06
CA PHE A 524 11.67 -11.25 -8.03
C PHE A 524 12.87 -10.75 -8.84
N PHE A 525 12.67 -10.37 -10.11
CA PHE A 525 13.77 -9.86 -10.93
C PHE A 525 14.37 -8.55 -10.40
N SER A 526 13.54 -7.65 -9.88
CA SER A 526 14.01 -6.43 -9.20
C SER A 526 14.90 -6.76 -8.01
N ARG A 527 14.51 -7.71 -7.16
CA ARG A 527 15.29 -8.15 -6.00
C ARG A 527 16.60 -8.84 -6.41
N VAL A 528 16.57 -9.66 -7.45
CA VAL A 528 17.78 -10.28 -8.05
C VAL A 528 18.74 -9.20 -8.52
N TYR A 529 18.24 -8.21 -9.26
CA TYR A 529 19.05 -7.10 -9.76
C TYR A 529 19.64 -6.24 -8.63
N GLN A 530 18.86 -5.93 -7.59
CA GLN A 530 19.33 -5.15 -6.45
C GLN A 530 20.47 -5.86 -5.68
N LYS A 531 20.40 -7.18 -5.52
CA LYS A 531 21.37 -7.96 -4.73
C LYS A 531 22.68 -8.26 -5.47
N GLU A 532 22.68 -8.31 -6.80
CA GLU A 532 23.92 -8.49 -7.58
C GLU A 532 24.95 -7.37 -7.34
N ASP A 533 24.49 -6.17 -6.95
CA ASP A 533 25.32 -4.96 -6.87
C ASP A 533 25.96 -4.72 -5.49
N LEU A 534 25.30 -5.12 -4.39
CA LEU A 534 25.85 -5.03 -3.02
C LEU A 534 27.13 -5.86 -2.82
N ARG A 535 27.47 -6.74 -3.78
CA ARG A 535 28.67 -7.58 -3.78
C ARG A 535 29.70 -7.04 -4.77
N THR A 536 30.01 -5.74 -4.67
CA THR A 536 31.08 -5.08 -5.42
C THR A 536 32.45 -5.72 -5.15
N GLN A 537 33.02 -6.37 -6.17
CA GLN A 537 34.44 -6.24 -6.62
C GLN A 537 34.93 -7.43 -7.46
N ARG A 538 34.17 -8.52 -7.59
CA ARG A 538 34.47 -9.51 -8.63
C ARG A 538 33.45 -9.39 -9.75
N ILE A 539 33.97 -9.11 -10.94
CA ILE A 539 33.34 -9.20 -12.25
C ILE A 539 32.68 -10.60 -12.37
N ARG A 540 31.54 -10.82 -11.72
CA ARG A 540 30.66 -11.94 -12.00
C ARG A 540 29.86 -11.49 -13.21
N SER A 541 30.19 -12.09 -14.35
CA SER A 541 29.48 -11.95 -15.60
C SER A 541 27.97 -11.87 -15.36
N ARG A 542 27.39 -10.69 -15.62
CA ARG A 542 25.97 -10.40 -15.51
C ARG A 542 25.18 -11.51 -16.21
N SER A 543 24.09 -11.98 -15.58
CA SER A 543 23.20 -12.94 -16.23
C SER A 543 22.72 -12.37 -17.56
N LYS A 544 22.88 -13.12 -18.66
CA LYS A 544 22.46 -12.65 -19.99
C LYS A 544 20.95 -12.49 -20.05
N VAL A 545 20.24 -13.36 -19.33
CA VAL A 545 18.77 -13.33 -19.21
C VAL A 545 18.31 -12.07 -18.47
N LEU A 546 18.96 -11.72 -17.35
CA LEU A 546 18.59 -10.54 -16.57
C LEU A 546 18.81 -9.25 -17.37
N SER A 547 19.94 -9.11 -18.07
CA SER A 547 20.20 -7.94 -18.91
C SER A 547 19.19 -7.82 -20.06
N ARG A 548 18.85 -8.94 -20.72
CA ARG A 548 17.81 -8.98 -21.77
C ARG A 548 16.43 -8.63 -21.23
N TRP A 549 16.09 -9.07 -20.01
CA TRP A 549 14.84 -8.71 -19.36
C TRP A 549 14.78 -7.20 -19.09
N LEU A 550 15.83 -6.62 -18.51
CA LEU A 550 15.95 -5.17 -18.27
C LEU A 550 15.84 -4.37 -19.57
N ALA A 551 16.52 -4.79 -20.63
CA ALA A 551 16.45 -4.16 -21.94
C ALA A 551 15.03 -4.20 -22.56
N GLY A 552 14.17 -5.14 -22.16
CA GLY A 552 12.79 -5.21 -22.62
C GLY A 552 11.82 -4.27 -21.90
N LEU A 553 12.18 -3.72 -20.73
CA LEU A 553 11.24 -2.96 -19.89
C LEU A 553 10.81 -1.61 -20.50
N PRO A 554 11.69 -0.79 -21.10
CA PRO A 554 11.27 0.47 -21.73
C PRO A 554 10.23 0.27 -22.84
N GLN A 555 10.40 -0.78 -23.66
CA GLN A 555 9.43 -1.14 -24.70
C GLN A 555 8.10 -1.60 -24.12
N GLN A 556 8.11 -2.35 -23.01
CA GLN A 556 6.90 -2.77 -22.32
C GLN A 556 6.16 -1.57 -21.72
N LEU A 557 6.87 -0.62 -21.12
CA LEU A 557 6.30 0.61 -20.58
C LEU A 557 5.59 1.43 -21.67
N ALA A 558 6.24 1.62 -22.82
CA ALA A 558 5.68 2.35 -23.96
C ALA A 558 4.41 1.68 -24.53
N LEU A 559 4.31 0.34 -24.49
CA LEU A 559 3.14 -0.41 -24.96
C LEU A 559 2.00 -0.48 -23.94
N LEU A 560 2.32 -0.40 -22.64
CA LEU A 560 1.34 -0.49 -21.56
C LEU A 560 0.59 0.83 -21.36
N GLY A 561 1.30 1.96 -21.32
CA GLY A 561 0.69 3.29 -21.12
C GLY A 561 -0.32 3.30 -19.95
N LEU A 562 -1.55 3.74 -20.24
CA LEU A 562 -2.69 3.80 -19.31
C LEU A 562 -3.42 2.47 -19.06
N ARG A 563 -3.11 1.41 -19.81
CA ARG A 563 -3.86 0.13 -19.70
C ARG A 563 -3.75 -0.47 -18.31
N ASN A 564 -2.65 -0.21 -17.61
CA ASN A 564 -2.47 -0.61 -16.22
C ASN A 564 -1.47 0.32 -15.50
N PRO A 565 -1.94 1.39 -14.82
CA PRO A 565 -1.06 2.40 -14.22
C PRO A 565 -0.21 1.84 -13.07
N GLU A 566 -0.72 0.85 -12.32
CA GLU A 566 0.02 0.20 -11.24
C GLU A 566 1.27 -0.55 -11.76
N LEU A 567 1.13 -1.31 -12.85
CA LEU A 567 2.27 -1.97 -13.48
C LEU A 567 3.23 -0.96 -14.11
N SER A 568 2.71 0.08 -14.75
CA SER A 568 3.54 1.15 -15.32
C SER A 568 4.41 1.80 -14.24
N ASN A 569 3.88 2.08 -13.06
CA ASN A 569 4.65 2.61 -11.92
C ASN A 569 5.74 1.64 -11.46
N GLN A 570 5.42 0.36 -11.27
CA GLN A 570 6.42 -0.64 -10.88
C GLN A 570 7.55 -0.76 -11.92
N LEU A 571 7.22 -0.69 -13.22
CA LEU A 571 8.21 -0.70 -14.28
C LEU A 571 9.10 0.55 -14.23
N ILE A 572 8.51 1.73 -14.01
CA ILE A 572 9.24 2.99 -13.89
C ILE A 572 10.23 2.94 -12.72
N ASP A 573 9.83 2.40 -11.56
CA ASP A 573 10.72 2.27 -10.40
C ASP A 573 11.94 1.37 -10.68
N ILE A 574 11.71 0.25 -11.38
CA ILE A 574 12.78 -0.67 -11.78
C ILE A 574 13.70 0.00 -12.81
N ILE A 575 13.13 0.65 -13.83
CA ILE A 575 13.89 1.36 -14.87
C ILE A 575 14.72 2.48 -14.25
N HIS A 576 14.15 3.26 -13.33
CA HIS A 576 14.85 4.34 -12.63
C HIS A 576 16.00 3.80 -11.78
N SER A 577 15.76 2.72 -11.02
CA SER A 577 16.80 2.06 -10.23
C SER A 577 17.94 1.49 -11.09
N ALA A 578 17.64 1.02 -12.30
CA ALA A 578 18.64 0.48 -13.22
C ALA A 578 19.38 1.60 -14.00
N ALA A 579 18.68 2.68 -14.32
CA ALA A 579 19.24 3.86 -14.98
C ALA A 579 20.21 4.60 -14.04
N SER A 580 19.87 4.75 -12.76
CA SER A 580 20.76 5.35 -11.75
C SER A 580 22.05 4.57 -11.52
N ARG A 581 22.10 3.30 -11.94
CA ARG A 581 23.26 2.40 -11.88
C ARG A 581 24.00 2.28 -13.21
N SER A 582 23.67 3.12 -14.20
CA SER A 582 24.33 3.18 -15.51
C SER A 582 24.36 1.84 -16.27
N ASN A 583 23.26 1.08 -16.24
CA ASN A 583 23.16 -0.17 -17.01
C ASN A 583 23.10 0.10 -18.53
N LYS A 584 24.16 -0.27 -19.26
CA LYS A 584 24.32 -0.01 -20.70
C LYS A 584 23.18 -0.53 -21.58
N GLU A 585 22.74 -1.78 -21.40
CA GLU A 585 21.71 -2.40 -22.27
C GLU A 585 20.34 -1.75 -22.05
N LEU A 586 20.01 -1.44 -20.79
CA LEU A 586 18.78 -0.73 -20.45
C LEU A 586 18.79 0.71 -20.97
N LEU A 587 19.90 1.43 -20.84
CA LEU A 587 20.01 2.80 -21.34
C LEU A 587 19.92 2.87 -22.88
N GLN A 588 20.51 1.91 -23.59
CA GLN A 588 20.36 1.81 -25.05
C GLN A 588 18.91 1.55 -25.46
N SER A 589 18.21 0.66 -24.77
CA SER A 589 16.78 0.40 -25.01
C SER A 589 15.92 1.62 -24.67
N LEU A 590 16.20 2.30 -23.55
CA LEU A 590 15.51 3.52 -23.14
C LEU A 590 15.69 4.61 -24.19
N GLN A 591 16.90 4.77 -24.73
CA GLN A 591 17.20 5.70 -25.83
C GLN A 591 16.36 5.40 -27.08
N ALA A 592 16.31 4.12 -27.50
CA ALA A 592 15.54 3.71 -28.67
C ALA A 592 14.03 3.91 -28.49
N THR A 593 13.53 3.84 -27.25
CA THR A 593 12.11 3.95 -26.93
C THR A 593 11.69 5.37 -26.51
N ALA A 594 12.64 6.27 -26.27
CA ALA A 594 12.40 7.61 -25.72
C ALA A 594 11.38 8.41 -26.54
N ALA A 595 11.48 8.39 -27.86
CA ALA A 595 10.56 9.12 -28.74
C ALA A 595 9.09 8.69 -28.58
N ARG A 596 8.82 7.42 -28.21
CA ARG A 596 7.46 6.93 -27.93
C ARG A 596 7.00 7.23 -26.51
N ILE A 597 7.92 7.18 -25.54
CA ILE A 597 7.60 7.45 -24.12
C ILE A 597 7.24 8.93 -23.92
N TYR A 598 7.98 9.82 -24.59
CA TYR A 598 7.82 11.27 -24.49
C TYR A 598 7.05 11.86 -25.69
N ASP A 599 6.24 11.05 -26.38
CA ASP A 599 5.37 11.57 -27.43
C ASP A 599 4.35 12.58 -26.84
N PRO A 600 4.17 13.77 -27.43
CA PRO A 600 3.31 14.81 -26.85
C PRO A 600 1.82 14.47 -26.82
N LEU A 601 1.37 13.54 -27.66
CA LEU A 601 -0.05 13.18 -27.79
C LEU A 601 -0.34 11.85 -27.11
N GLU A 602 0.41 10.81 -27.47
CA GLU A 602 0.18 9.41 -27.07
C GLU A 602 1.27 8.87 -26.13
N GLY A 603 2.18 9.73 -25.67
CA GLY A 603 3.31 9.33 -24.86
C GLY A 603 2.92 8.88 -23.46
N THR A 604 3.68 7.92 -22.92
CA THR A 604 3.51 7.44 -21.55
C THR A 604 3.64 8.56 -20.51
N LEU A 605 4.45 9.59 -20.77
CA LEU A 605 4.55 10.77 -19.91
C LEU A 605 3.21 11.52 -19.80
N VAL A 606 2.53 11.76 -20.92
CA VAL A 606 1.29 12.56 -20.95
C VAL A 606 0.11 11.77 -20.38
N LEU A 607 0.13 10.45 -20.57
CA LEU A 607 -0.99 9.58 -20.21
C LEU A 607 -0.99 9.16 -18.72
N LEU A 608 0.15 9.10 -18.03
CA LEU A 608 0.23 8.62 -16.64
C LEU A 608 -0.02 9.72 -15.58
N PRO A 609 -0.38 9.36 -14.33
CA PRO A 609 -0.58 10.31 -13.22
C PRO A 609 0.69 11.07 -12.81
N ALA A 610 0.52 12.20 -12.11
CA ALA A 610 1.60 13.13 -11.74
C ALA A 610 2.82 12.49 -11.04
N GLU A 611 2.64 11.48 -10.18
CA GLU A 611 3.76 10.82 -9.50
C GLU A 611 4.64 10.03 -10.49
N ALA A 612 4.01 9.35 -11.45
CA ALA A 612 4.70 8.65 -12.52
C ALA A 612 5.40 9.64 -13.46
N GLN A 613 4.73 10.75 -13.78
CA GLN A 613 5.28 11.82 -14.59
C GLN A 613 6.59 12.37 -14.00
N ARG A 614 6.62 12.58 -12.67
CA ARG A 614 7.83 13.04 -11.97
C ARG A 614 9.02 12.10 -12.20
N ARG A 615 8.81 10.79 -12.05
CA ARG A 615 9.86 9.78 -12.26
C ARG A 615 10.28 9.70 -13.73
N LEU A 616 9.35 9.81 -14.66
CA LEU A 616 9.67 9.86 -16.09
C LEU A 616 10.50 11.10 -16.44
N VAL A 617 10.15 12.28 -15.93
CA VAL A 617 10.98 13.49 -16.10
C VAL A 617 12.39 13.28 -15.55
N GLN A 618 12.53 12.65 -14.37
CA GLN A 618 13.84 12.30 -13.81
C GLN A 618 14.64 11.34 -14.70
N LEU A 619 13.99 10.41 -15.42
CA LEU A 619 14.68 9.48 -16.32
C LEU A 619 15.39 10.18 -17.49
N VAL A 620 14.94 11.37 -17.90
CA VAL A 620 15.60 12.18 -18.94
C VAL A 620 17.06 12.49 -18.56
N TYR A 621 17.35 12.60 -17.25
CA TYR A 621 18.70 12.82 -16.76
C TYR A 621 19.66 11.67 -17.16
N PHE A 622 19.20 10.43 -17.17
CA PHE A 622 20.04 9.26 -17.40
C PHE A 622 20.20 8.87 -18.89
N LEU A 623 19.43 9.48 -19.81
CA LEU A 623 19.47 9.15 -21.24
C LEU A 623 20.87 9.37 -21.83
N PRO A 624 21.46 8.45 -22.60
CA PRO A 624 22.79 8.65 -23.19
C PRO A 624 22.91 9.89 -24.07
N CYS A 625 21.91 10.15 -24.94
CA CYS A 625 21.89 11.31 -25.82
C CYS A 625 20.50 11.92 -25.95
N LEU A 626 20.45 13.23 -26.22
CA LEU A 626 19.20 13.98 -26.34
C LEU A 626 19.11 14.59 -27.74
N PRO A 627 18.61 13.84 -28.74
CA PRO A 627 18.51 14.34 -30.12
C PRO A 627 17.47 15.46 -30.24
N ALA A 628 17.64 16.34 -31.24
CA ALA A 628 16.73 17.45 -31.53
C ALA A 628 15.25 17.03 -31.65
N SER A 629 14.96 15.86 -32.22
CA SER A 629 13.60 15.33 -32.33
C SER A 629 12.96 15.04 -30.97
N LEU A 630 13.73 14.48 -30.03
CA LEU A 630 13.26 14.22 -28.67
C LEU A 630 13.06 15.52 -27.89
N LEU A 631 13.97 16.49 -28.05
CA LEU A 631 13.83 17.82 -27.44
C LEU A 631 12.60 18.56 -27.97
N ALA A 632 12.29 18.42 -29.27
CA ALA A 632 11.06 18.97 -29.83
C ALA A 632 9.80 18.34 -29.20
N CYS A 633 9.80 17.01 -28.97
CA CYS A 633 8.71 16.35 -28.25
C CYS A 633 8.61 16.84 -26.79
N LEU A 634 9.72 16.91 -26.07
CA LEU A 634 9.76 17.41 -24.69
C LEU A 634 9.28 18.87 -24.59
N SER A 635 9.61 19.72 -25.57
CA SER A 635 9.13 21.10 -25.64
C SER A 635 7.61 21.13 -25.80
N ARG A 636 7.05 20.34 -26.72
CA ARG A 636 5.59 20.21 -26.88
C ARG A 636 4.92 19.68 -25.59
N CYS A 637 5.53 18.73 -24.88
CA CYS A 637 5.03 18.24 -23.59
C CYS A 637 4.97 19.34 -22.51
N CYS A 638 5.94 20.26 -22.48
CA CYS A 638 5.91 21.43 -21.59
C CYS A 638 4.78 22.40 -21.94
N ILE A 639 4.43 22.51 -23.23
CA ILE A 639 3.47 23.50 -23.74
C ILE A 639 2.02 23.06 -23.55
N MET A 640 1.70 21.79 -23.82
CA MET A 640 0.32 21.29 -23.93
C MET A 640 -0.50 21.26 -22.62
N GLY A 641 0.05 21.73 -21.49
CA GLY A 641 -0.66 21.80 -20.19
C GLY A 641 -1.00 20.44 -19.56
N ARG A 642 -0.52 19.32 -20.13
CA ARG A 642 -0.74 17.95 -19.63
C ARG A 642 0.23 17.55 -18.50
N MET A 643 1.29 18.33 -18.33
CA MET A 643 2.28 18.23 -17.27
C MET A 643 2.23 19.53 -16.47
N SER A 644 2.35 19.46 -15.14
CA SER A 644 2.33 20.67 -14.30
C SER A 644 3.52 21.59 -14.59
N SER A 645 3.36 22.89 -14.31
CA SER A 645 4.42 23.89 -14.44
C SER A 645 5.67 23.54 -13.61
N ASP A 646 5.50 22.94 -12.42
CA ASP A 646 6.61 22.46 -11.57
C ASP A 646 7.41 21.31 -12.22
N LEU A 647 6.72 20.40 -12.90
CA LEU A 647 7.37 19.30 -13.62
C LEU A 647 8.08 19.81 -14.88
N ALA A 648 7.49 20.76 -15.60
CA ALA A 648 8.15 21.47 -16.68
C ALA A 648 9.41 22.19 -16.21
N ALA A 649 9.34 22.88 -15.06
CA ALA A 649 10.48 23.54 -14.43
C ALA A 649 11.60 22.55 -14.09
N THR A 650 11.24 21.37 -13.56
CA THR A 650 12.18 20.29 -13.25
C THR A 650 12.85 19.76 -14.53
N LEU A 651 12.09 19.56 -15.60
CA LEU A 651 12.62 19.11 -16.89
C LEU A 651 13.60 20.12 -17.50
N ILE A 652 13.25 21.41 -17.49
CA ILE A 652 14.13 22.50 -17.96
C ILE A 652 15.42 22.52 -17.12
N GLY A 653 15.30 22.36 -15.80
CA GLY A 653 16.45 22.26 -14.90
C GLY A 653 17.36 21.06 -15.23
N ILE A 654 16.78 19.88 -15.48
CA ILE A 654 17.55 18.69 -15.91
C ILE A 654 18.28 18.95 -17.23
N LEU A 655 17.61 19.55 -18.22
CA LEU A 655 18.23 19.87 -19.51
C LEU A 655 19.33 20.93 -19.37
N HIS A 656 19.14 21.94 -18.53
CA HIS A 656 20.18 22.92 -18.20
C HIS A 656 21.41 22.24 -17.59
N MET A 657 21.21 21.35 -16.61
CA MET A 657 22.29 20.57 -15.98
C MET A 657 23.06 19.66 -16.95
N ARG A 658 22.44 19.28 -18.07
CA ARG A 658 23.03 18.43 -19.11
C ARG A 658 23.57 19.21 -20.31
N SER A 659 23.45 20.54 -20.29
CA SER A 659 24.03 21.44 -21.27
C SER A 659 25.46 21.83 -20.88
N SER A 660 26.21 22.39 -21.83
CA SER A 660 27.56 22.92 -21.58
C SER A 660 27.59 24.12 -20.61
N PHE A 661 26.44 24.75 -20.36
CA PHE A 661 26.29 25.96 -19.56
C PHE A 661 26.10 25.71 -18.06
N ALA A 662 25.92 24.46 -17.65
CA ALA A 662 25.88 24.13 -16.23
C ALA A 662 27.25 24.37 -15.59
N GLY A 663 27.30 25.19 -14.53
CA GLY A 663 28.52 25.45 -13.77
C GLY A 663 29.13 24.21 -13.07
N TRP A 664 28.46 23.05 -13.15
CA TRP A 664 28.85 21.81 -12.49
C TRP A 664 29.38 20.80 -13.51
N LYS A 665 30.71 20.62 -13.57
CA LYS A 665 31.34 19.54 -14.35
C LYS A 665 31.18 18.20 -13.62
N CYS A 666 30.16 17.42 -13.95
CA CYS A 666 30.05 16.04 -13.47
C CYS A 666 30.96 15.13 -14.31
N GLN A 667 31.91 14.43 -13.68
CA GLN A 667 32.92 13.59 -14.35
C GLN A 667 32.38 12.35 -15.10
N VAL A 668 31.06 12.13 -15.16
CA VAL A 668 30.49 10.82 -15.54
C VAL A 668 29.72 10.83 -16.88
N GLN A 669 29.36 11.98 -17.45
CA GLN A 669 28.71 12.02 -18.76
C GLN A 669 29.16 13.26 -19.55
N ASP A 670 29.76 13.04 -20.72
CA ASP A 670 30.05 14.10 -21.70
C ASP A 670 28.78 14.88 -22.04
N ASN A 671 28.92 16.18 -22.32
CA ASN A 671 27.82 17.10 -22.67
C ASN A 671 26.91 16.49 -23.75
N SER A 672 25.76 15.98 -23.31
CA SER A 672 24.87 15.17 -24.16
C SER A 672 23.90 15.99 -25.01
N VAL A 673 23.72 17.27 -24.66
CA VAL A 673 22.86 18.21 -25.37
C VAL A 673 23.75 19.18 -26.12
N ASN A 674 23.56 19.28 -27.43
CA ASN A 674 24.22 20.28 -28.26
C ASN A 674 23.67 21.68 -27.93
N ASP A 675 24.52 22.69 -27.86
CA ASP A 675 24.15 24.07 -27.50
C ASP A 675 23.05 24.62 -28.43
N VAL A 676 23.13 24.32 -29.73
CA VAL A 676 22.13 24.73 -30.72
C VAL A 676 20.77 24.13 -30.41
N ASP A 677 20.74 22.84 -30.06
CA ASP A 677 19.50 22.12 -29.76
C ASP A 677 18.92 22.57 -28.41
N TYR A 678 19.77 22.94 -27.45
CA TYR A 678 19.36 23.51 -26.17
C TYR A 678 18.67 24.87 -26.35
N PHE A 679 19.28 25.80 -27.10
CA PHE A 679 18.66 27.10 -27.40
C PHE A 679 17.39 26.93 -28.23
N SER A 680 17.36 26.00 -29.17
CA SER A 680 16.16 25.66 -29.95
C SER A 680 15.01 25.17 -29.07
N PHE A 681 15.31 24.31 -28.08
CA PHE A 681 14.34 23.85 -27.08
C PHE A 681 13.81 25.00 -26.21
N LEU A 682 14.70 25.83 -25.65
CA LEU A 682 14.30 26.97 -24.83
C LEU A 682 13.44 27.96 -25.62
N PHE A 683 13.84 28.28 -26.85
CA PHE A 683 13.11 29.19 -27.72
C PHE A 683 11.72 28.65 -28.10
N SER A 684 11.64 27.37 -28.48
CA SER A 684 10.36 26.73 -28.82
C SER A 684 9.41 26.71 -27.61
N THR A 685 9.94 26.43 -26.43
CA THR A 685 9.16 26.40 -25.17
C THR A 685 8.76 27.81 -24.72
N LEU A 686 9.60 28.82 -24.96
CA LEU A 686 9.32 30.24 -24.68
C LEU A 686 8.20 30.80 -25.56
N ILE A 687 8.13 30.38 -26.82
CA ILE A 687 7.03 30.80 -27.71
C ILE A 687 5.69 30.24 -27.23
N GLY A 688 5.68 29.02 -26.69
CA GLY A 688 4.47 28.39 -26.16
C GLY A 688 3.52 27.84 -27.22
N PHE A 689 3.88 27.92 -28.50
CA PHE A 689 3.09 27.42 -29.62
C PHE A 689 4.02 26.78 -30.64
N SER A 690 3.58 25.67 -31.22
CA SER A 690 4.27 25.02 -32.33
C SER A 690 4.17 25.86 -33.61
N ARG A 691 5.07 25.60 -34.57
CA ARG A 691 5.03 26.26 -35.88
C ARG A 691 3.69 26.04 -36.59
N GLU A 692 3.17 24.82 -36.53
CA GLU A 692 1.90 24.42 -37.15
C GLU A 692 0.72 25.22 -36.56
N GLU A 693 0.68 25.35 -35.23
CA GLU A 693 -0.33 26.14 -34.54
C GLU A 693 -0.23 27.63 -34.91
N LEU A 694 0.97 28.22 -34.88
CA LEU A 694 1.17 29.62 -35.27
C LEU A 694 0.76 29.90 -36.72
N THR A 695 1.05 28.98 -37.64
CA THR A 695 0.61 29.09 -39.04
C THR A 695 -0.90 28.97 -39.18
N SER A 696 -1.54 28.08 -38.39
CA SER A 696 -2.99 27.93 -38.39
C SER A 696 -3.70 29.18 -37.87
N LEU A 697 -3.11 29.86 -36.87
CA LEU A 697 -3.64 31.10 -36.30
C LEU A 697 -3.65 32.25 -37.32
N GLN A 698 -2.73 32.28 -38.29
CA GLN A 698 -2.71 33.32 -39.32
C GLN A 698 -3.93 33.26 -40.25
N GLY A 699 -4.57 32.10 -40.38
CA GLY A 699 -5.75 31.89 -41.23
C GLY A 699 -7.08 32.30 -40.58
N ILE A 700 -7.10 32.65 -39.29
CA ILE A 700 -8.33 32.94 -38.55
C ILE A 700 -8.79 34.37 -38.86
N ARG A 701 -9.93 34.52 -39.56
CA ARG A 701 -10.62 35.81 -39.74
C ARG A 701 -11.89 35.86 -38.87
N GLY A 702 -12.02 36.90 -38.04
CA GLY A 702 -13.30 37.31 -37.45
C GLY A 702 -13.90 36.44 -36.33
N LYS A 703 -13.10 35.99 -35.35
CA LYS A 703 -13.59 35.27 -34.15
C LYS A 703 -13.57 36.15 -32.88
N PRO A 704 -14.39 35.86 -31.84
CA PRO A 704 -14.45 36.64 -30.58
C PRO A 704 -13.16 36.60 -29.74
N HIS A 705 -12.23 35.69 -30.04
CA HIS A 705 -10.98 35.51 -29.28
C HIS A 705 -9.78 36.29 -29.85
N ILE A 706 -10.00 37.26 -30.73
CA ILE A 706 -8.94 38.09 -31.31
C ILE A 706 -9.15 39.55 -30.90
N SER A 707 -8.20 40.10 -30.14
CA SER A 707 -8.13 41.55 -29.91
C SER A 707 -7.37 42.22 -31.05
N GLN A 708 -7.98 43.24 -31.65
CA GLN A 708 -7.43 43.97 -32.77
C GLN A 708 -7.60 45.47 -32.55
N THR A 709 -6.62 46.22 -33.02
CA THR A 709 -6.61 47.68 -33.09
C THR A 709 -6.09 48.08 -34.47
N GLN A 710 -6.53 49.23 -34.98
CA GLN A 710 -6.03 49.73 -36.26
C GLN A 710 -4.63 50.36 -36.18
N LEU A 711 -4.12 50.57 -34.95
CA LEU A 711 -2.87 51.28 -34.68
C LEU A 711 -1.65 50.36 -34.60
N SER A 712 -1.83 49.04 -34.41
CA SER A 712 -0.74 48.07 -34.52
C SER A 712 -0.99 47.07 -35.65
N PRO A 713 0.09 46.60 -36.31
CA PRO A 713 -0.01 45.53 -37.30
C PRO A 713 -0.24 44.14 -36.66
N ILE A 714 -0.13 44.04 -35.32
CA ILE A 714 -0.22 42.78 -34.59
C ILE A 714 -1.63 42.63 -33.98
N ARG A 715 -2.27 41.50 -34.28
CA ARG A 715 -3.53 41.08 -33.67
C ARG A 715 -3.25 40.05 -32.59
N LEU A 716 -3.89 40.18 -31.43
CA LEU A 716 -3.65 39.29 -30.30
C LEU A 716 -4.66 38.15 -30.28
N TYR A 717 -4.19 36.90 -30.30
CA TYR A 717 -4.99 35.74 -29.97
C TYR A 717 -5.05 35.58 -28.45
N LEU A 718 -6.25 35.55 -27.89
CA LEU A 718 -6.45 35.49 -26.44
C LEU A 718 -6.36 34.05 -25.94
N THR A 719 -5.36 33.77 -25.11
CA THR A 719 -5.20 32.46 -24.46
C THR A 719 -6.08 32.32 -23.21
N ASP A 720 -6.56 31.10 -22.95
CA ASP A 720 -7.32 30.79 -21.73
C ASP A 720 -6.45 31.02 -20.49
N LEU A 721 -7.08 31.34 -19.34
CA LEU A 721 -6.35 31.70 -18.11
C LEU A 721 -5.40 30.58 -17.65
N ASP A 722 -5.87 29.33 -17.62
CA ASP A 722 -5.04 28.19 -17.20
C ASP A 722 -3.84 27.97 -18.13
N GLN A 723 -4.06 28.08 -19.44
CA GLN A 723 -2.99 27.97 -20.44
C GLN A 723 -1.99 29.12 -20.28
N PHE A 724 -2.47 30.34 -20.05
CA PHE A 724 -1.65 31.53 -19.82
C PHE A 724 -0.80 31.38 -18.56
N LEU A 725 -1.39 31.01 -17.42
CA LEU A 725 -0.68 30.88 -16.14
C LEU A 725 0.37 29.76 -16.19
N HIS A 726 0.03 28.62 -16.80
CA HIS A 726 0.98 27.53 -17.01
C HIS A 726 2.16 27.99 -17.88
N HIS A 727 1.89 28.61 -19.02
CA HIS A 727 2.93 29.10 -19.92
C HIS A 727 3.78 30.21 -19.28
N TRP A 728 3.17 31.10 -18.48
CA TRP A 728 3.88 32.16 -17.76
C TRP A 728 4.86 31.59 -16.74
N ALA A 729 4.44 30.61 -15.95
CA ALA A 729 5.30 29.93 -14.99
C ALA A 729 6.49 29.24 -15.68
N VAL A 730 6.26 28.57 -16.82
CA VAL A 730 7.32 27.97 -17.64
C VAL A 730 8.28 29.03 -18.19
N THR A 731 7.75 30.17 -18.65
CA THR A 731 8.53 31.31 -19.15
C THR A 731 9.47 31.87 -18.11
N GLU A 732 9.01 32.03 -16.86
CA GLU A 732 9.87 32.52 -15.78
C GLU A 732 11.08 31.61 -15.53
N VAL A 733 10.88 30.29 -15.63
CA VAL A 733 11.97 29.31 -15.49
C VAL A 733 12.93 29.39 -16.67
N ILE A 734 12.42 29.54 -17.91
CA ILE A 734 13.27 29.72 -19.10
C ILE A 734 14.11 30.98 -18.99
N CYS A 735 13.51 32.11 -18.59
CA CYS A 735 14.24 33.36 -18.40
C CYS A 735 15.33 33.20 -17.33
N HIS A 736 15.04 32.47 -16.25
CA HIS A 736 16.05 32.17 -15.24
C HIS A 736 17.20 31.33 -15.82
N SER A 737 16.90 30.26 -16.56
CA SER A 737 17.92 29.43 -17.22
C SER A 737 18.73 30.17 -18.28
N LEU A 738 18.15 31.15 -18.98
CA LEU A 738 18.88 32.00 -19.93
C LEU A 738 19.76 33.01 -19.19
N SER A 739 19.32 33.53 -18.04
CA SER A 739 20.08 34.51 -17.24
C SER A 739 21.31 33.91 -16.54
N THR A 740 21.33 32.60 -16.29
CA THR A 740 22.48 31.90 -15.70
C THR A 740 23.61 31.65 -16.69
N ILE A 741 23.38 31.87 -18.00
CA ILE A 741 24.40 31.71 -19.04
C ILE A 741 25.39 32.88 -18.95
N PRO A 742 26.71 32.64 -18.89
CA PRO A 742 27.71 33.67 -18.63
C PRO A 742 27.81 34.74 -19.73
N SER A 743 27.59 34.39 -21.01
CA SER A 743 27.62 35.34 -22.13
C SER A 743 26.24 35.91 -22.46
N GLN A 744 25.75 36.83 -21.62
CA GLN A 744 24.39 37.41 -21.75
C GLN A 744 24.16 38.13 -23.08
N SER A 745 25.15 38.86 -23.62
CA SER A 745 25.02 39.56 -24.91
C SER A 745 24.83 38.61 -26.09
N GLN A 746 25.57 37.50 -26.14
CA GLN A 746 25.43 36.49 -27.19
C GLN A 746 24.10 35.72 -27.05
N CYS A 747 23.70 35.41 -25.82
CA CYS A 747 22.40 34.81 -25.53
C CYS A 747 21.26 35.70 -26.05
N PHE A 748 21.37 37.01 -25.80
CA PHE A 748 20.44 38.02 -26.31
C PHE A 748 20.42 38.06 -27.84
N ASP A 749 21.57 38.06 -28.50
CA ASP A 749 21.66 38.08 -29.97
C ASP A 749 21.02 36.84 -30.62
N ILE A 750 21.20 35.66 -30.02
CA ILE A 750 20.56 34.41 -30.48
C ILE A 750 19.04 34.52 -30.35
N LEU A 751 18.54 34.97 -29.19
CA LEU A 751 17.12 35.16 -28.94
C LEU A 751 16.52 36.19 -29.91
N GLN A 752 17.16 37.34 -30.07
CA GLN A 752 16.79 38.39 -31.00
C GLN A 752 16.69 37.86 -32.44
N THR A 753 17.67 37.09 -32.88
CA THR A 753 17.69 36.48 -34.21
C THR A 753 16.53 35.51 -34.40
N GLY A 754 16.22 34.71 -33.38
CA GLY A 754 15.05 33.82 -33.37
C GLY A 754 13.73 34.58 -33.49
N ILE A 755 13.53 35.63 -32.68
CA ILE A 755 12.32 36.46 -32.72
C ILE A 755 12.16 37.12 -34.09
N CYS A 756 13.24 37.75 -34.61
CA CYS A 756 13.21 38.42 -35.90
C CYS A 756 12.88 37.47 -37.05
N LYS A 757 13.41 36.24 -37.00
CA LYS A 757 13.20 35.24 -38.06
C LYS A 757 11.81 34.61 -38.02
N TYR A 758 11.26 34.34 -36.84
CA TYR A 758 10.06 33.51 -36.70
C TYR A 758 8.79 34.26 -36.27
N LEU A 759 8.89 35.42 -35.61
CA LEU A 759 7.73 36.14 -35.06
C LEU A 759 7.44 37.47 -35.77
N VAL A 760 8.44 38.23 -36.21
CA VAL A 760 8.25 39.58 -36.78
C VAL A 760 7.39 39.58 -38.06
N GLY A 761 7.37 38.47 -38.81
CA GLY A 761 6.53 38.33 -40.01
C GLY A 761 5.09 37.87 -39.75
N LEU A 762 4.69 37.62 -38.50
CA LEU A 762 3.36 37.14 -38.16
C LEU A 762 2.40 38.29 -37.88
N VAL A 763 1.15 38.15 -38.31
CA VAL A 763 0.08 39.14 -38.09
C VAL A 763 -0.69 38.83 -36.82
N VAL A 764 -0.97 37.55 -36.56
CA VAL A 764 -1.69 37.10 -35.35
C VAL A 764 -0.69 36.46 -34.38
N ILE A 765 -0.62 36.96 -33.14
CA ILE A 765 0.30 36.46 -32.11
C ILE A 765 -0.47 36.20 -30.82
N PRO A 766 -0.28 35.05 -30.14
CA PRO A 766 -0.88 34.82 -28.84
C PRO A 766 -0.40 35.85 -27.81
N ASP A 767 -1.32 36.32 -26.97
CA ASP A 767 -1.01 37.25 -25.88
C ASP A 767 0.01 36.68 -24.88
N SER A 768 -0.05 35.37 -24.61
CA SER A 768 0.94 34.65 -23.82
C SER A 768 2.34 34.73 -24.45
N THR A 769 2.46 34.47 -25.75
CA THR A 769 3.73 34.56 -26.49
C THR A 769 4.28 36.00 -26.49
N ALA A 770 3.44 36.99 -26.78
CA ALA A 770 3.85 38.40 -26.78
C ALA A 770 4.33 38.85 -25.39
N GLY A 771 3.61 38.45 -24.32
CA GLY A 771 4.00 38.70 -22.94
C GLY A 771 5.30 38.00 -22.55
N SER A 772 5.48 36.75 -22.94
CA SER A 772 6.69 35.96 -22.67
C SER A 772 7.93 36.51 -23.35
N VAL A 773 7.80 36.97 -24.60
CA VAL A 773 8.90 37.63 -25.34
C VAL A 773 9.31 38.93 -24.65
N LEU A 774 8.35 39.77 -24.24
CA LEU A 774 8.65 41.00 -23.49
C LEU A 774 9.33 40.69 -22.14
N CYS A 775 8.82 39.69 -21.41
CA CYS A 775 9.40 39.25 -20.14
C CYS A 775 10.85 38.76 -20.31
N ALA A 776 11.11 37.94 -21.33
CA ALA A 776 12.44 37.40 -21.61
C ALA A 776 13.44 38.51 -21.98
N ILE A 777 13.03 39.45 -22.83
CA ILE A 777 13.88 40.58 -23.21
C ILE A 777 14.19 41.46 -22.01
N ASN A 778 13.20 41.78 -21.18
CA ASN A 778 13.41 42.59 -19.98
C ASN A 778 14.39 41.96 -18.98
N LYS A 779 14.40 40.63 -18.87
CA LYS A 779 15.27 39.90 -17.94
C LYS A 779 16.69 39.67 -18.47
N LEU A 780 16.88 39.67 -19.80
CA LEU A 780 18.17 39.38 -20.44
C LEU A 780 18.91 40.63 -20.93
N LEU A 781 18.24 41.78 -20.92
CA LEU A 781 18.85 43.03 -21.38
C LEU A 781 19.92 43.51 -20.39
N ASP A 782 21.15 43.59 -20.88
CA ASP A 782 22.29 44.23 -20.20
C ASP A 782 22.81 45.43 -21.02
N GLN A 783 23.60 46.32 -20.41
CA GLN A 783 24.15 47.53 -21.05
C GLN A 783 24.97 47.23 -22.32
N ALA A 784 25.48 46.00 -22.46
CA ALA A 784 26.26 45.54 -23.61
C ALA A 784 25.41 45.05 -24.80
N CYS A 785 24.09 44.92 -24.67
CA CYS A 785 23.23 44.34 -25.70
C CYS A 785 22.81 45.35 -26.77
N ILE A 786 22.90 44.98 -28.06
CA ILE A 786 22.48 45.82 -29.19
C ILE A 786 21.16 45.29 -29.77
N ILE A 787 20.12 46.11 -29.69
CA ILE A 787 18.79 45.74 -30.16
C ILE A 787 18.59 46.18 -31.61
N SER A 788 18.18 45.25 -32.48
CA SER A 788 17.90 45.52 -33.89
C SER A 788 16.67 46.42 -34.08
N GLU A 789 16.63 47.21 -35.15
CA GLU A 789 15.45 48.06 -35.44
C GLU A 789 14.16 47.25 -35.63
N ASN A 790 14.27 46.08 -36.26
CA ASN A 790 13.13 45.20 -36.49
C ASN A 790 12.54 44.69 -35.17
N LEU A 791 13.40 44.33 -34.21
CA LEU A 791 12.97 43.93 -32.88
C LEU A 791 12.30 45.11 -32.15
N HIS A 792 12.88 46.32 -32.19
CA HIS A 792 12.25 47.49 -31.56
C HIS A 792 10.83 47.78 -32.08
N ARG A 793 10.64 47.76 -33.41
CA ARG A 793 9.30 47.99 -34.02
C ARG A 793 8.31 46.90 -33.64
N PHE A 794 8.78 45.65 -33.62
CA PHE A 794 7.97 44.51 -33.21
C PHE A 794 7.54 44.61 -31.75
N LEU A 795 8.47 44.87 -30.84
CA LEU A 795 8.16 45.02 -29.41
C LEU A 795 7.24 46.21 -29.15
N ALA A 796 7.40 47.33 -29.87
CA ALA A 796 6.51 48.49 -29.73
C ALA A 796 5.08 48.11 -30.14
N SER A 797 4.94 47.36 -31.22
CA SER A 797 3.66 46.83 -31.70
C SER A 797 3.04 45.84 -30.70
N CYS A 798 3.85 44.96 -30.08
CA CYS A 798 3.39 44.04 -29.03
C CYS A 798 2.93 44.79 -27.78
N CYS A 799 3.73 45.74 -27.27
CA CYS A 799 3.39 46.55 -26.09
C CYS A 799 2.09 47.30 -26.30
N TYR A 800 1.91 47.96 -27.45
CA TYR A 800 0.67 48.68 -27.72
C TYR A 800 -0.54 47.73 -27.81
N SER A 801 -0.43 46.64 -28.57
CA SER A 801 -1.52 45.67 -28.73
C SER A 801 -1.94 45.05 -27.39
N LEU A 802 -0.96 44.73 -26.53
CA LEU A 802 -1.22 44.20 -25.19
C LEU A 802 -1.87 45.25 -24.29
N LEU A 803 -1.33 46.47 -24.24
CA LEU A 803 -1.90 47.55 -23.42
C LEU A 803 -3.32 47.92 -23.86
N TYR A 804 -3.57 47.94 -25.18
CA TYR A 804 -4.91 48.12 -25.73
C TYR A 804 -5.87 47.01 -25.29
N PHE A 805 -5.44 45.75 -25.40
CA PHE A 805 -6.20 44.60 -24.90
C PHE A 805 -6.51 44.71 -23.40
N LEU A 806 -5.53 45.06 -22.57
CA LEU A 806 -5.72 45.17 -21.11
C LEU A 806 -6.69 46.28 -20.68
N LEU A 807 -6.88 47.30 -21.52
CA LEU A 807 -7.80 48.41 -21.26
C LEU A 807 -9.20 48.18 -21.85
N THR A 808 -9.33 47.26 -22.80
CA THR A 808 -10.60 46.91 -23.46
C THR A 808 -11.28 45.68 -22.85
N ILE A 809 -10.61 44.96 -21.95
CA ILE A 809 -11.20 43.83 -21.23
C ILE A 809 -12.17 44.30 -20.14
N ASP A 810 -13.33 43.65 -20.03
CA ASP A 810 -14.35 44.00 -19.05
C ASP A 810 -13.79 43.88 -17.62
N ARG A 811 -14.01 44.94 -16.81
CA ARG A 811 -13.41 45.07 -15.47
C ARG A 811 -14.04 44.16 -14.42
N GLU A 812 -15.14 43.48 -14.75
CA GLU A 812 -15.93 42.66 -13.82
C GLU A 812 -15.47 41.19 -13.76
N ASP A 813 -14.66 40.74 -14.73
CA ASP A 813 -14.14 39.36 -14.76
C ASP A 813 -12.90 39.19 -13.88
N ALA A 814 -13.09 38.61 -12.68
CA ALA A 814 -12.03 38.32 -11.73
C ALA A 814 -10.90 37.44 -12.32
N GLU A 815 -11.22 36.57 -13.28
CA GLU A 815 -10.27 35.70 -14.00
C GLU A 815 -9.23 36.48 -14.81
N HIS A 816 -9.59 37.65 -15.34
CA HIS A 816 -8.70 38.46 -16.16
C HIS A 816 -7.77 39.38 -15.36
N LEU A 817 -8.00 39.55 -14.06
CA LEU A 817 -7.22 40.45 -13.21
C LEU A 817 -5.75 40.01 -13.05
N GLN A 818 -5.53 38.71 -12.81
CA GLN A 818 -4.18 38.15 -12.62
C GLN A 818 -3.35 38.22 -13.92
N LYS A 819 -3.98 37.90 -15.05
CA LYS A 819 -3.39 38.01 -16.39
C LYS A 819 -3.04 39.46 -16.72
N ARG A 820 -3.93 40.40 -16.38
CA ARG A 820 -3.72 41.85 -16.58
C ARG A 820 -2.50 42.36 -15.83
N ASP A 821 -2.35 42.02 -14.55
CA ASP A 821 -1.24 42.51 -13.75
C ASP A 821 0.12 42.00 -14.26
N MET A 822 0.20 40.74 -14.68
CA MET A 822 1.42 40.15 -15.25
C MET A 822 1.82 40.82 -16.56
N LEU A 823 0.88 40.95 -17.51
CA LEU A 823 1.13 41.58 -18.81
C LEU A 823 1.42 43.08 -18.68
N TRP A 824 0.68 43.79 -17.81
CA TRP A 824 0.90 45.20 -17.53
C TRP A 824 2.31 45.46 -17.00
N ARG A 825 2.73 44.69 -15.98
CA ARG A 825 4.09 44.79 -15.42
C ARG A 825 5.17 44.56 -16.49
N SER A 826 5.01 43.55 -17.34
CA SER A 826 5.99 43.28 -18.41
C SER A 826 6.04 44.40 -19.47
N CYS A 827 4.89 44.97 -19.85
CA CYS A 827 4.85 46.10 -20.79
C CYS A 827 5.50 47.35 -20.21
N ILE A 828 5.14 47.73 -18.98
CA ILE A 828 5.69 48.93 -18.33
C ILE A 828 7.19 48.76 -18.06
N SER A 829 7.63 47.58 -17.62
CA SER A 829 9.05 47.28 -17.46
C SER A 829 9.79 47.43 -18.79
N ALA A 830 9.25 46.93 -19.90
CA ALA A 830 9.87 47.06 -21.22
C ALA A 830 9.98 48.52 -21.66
N LEU A 831 8.92 49.31 -21.46
CA LEU A 831 8.89 50.74 -21.81
C LEU A 831 9.85 51.57 -20.94
N ALA A 832 10.08 51.15 -19.68
CA ALA A 832 11.02 51.80 -18.78
C ALA A 832 12.49 51.44 -19.09
N LEU A 833 12.76 50.16 -19.39
CA LEU A 833 14.12 49.69 -19.73
C LEU A 833 14.59 50.19 -21.10
N LEU A 834 13.68 50.39 -22.06
CA LEU A 834 13.99 50.74 -23.44
C LEU A 834 13.40 52.09 -23.85
N PRO A 835 14.13 53.22 -23.70
CA PRO A 835 13.62 54.55 -24.00
C PRO A 835 13.16 54.75 -25.45
N ARG A 836 13.83 54.07 -26.40
CA ARG A 836 13.47 54.09 -27.83
C ARG A 836 12.17 53.34 -28.11
N LEU A 837 11.84 52.34 -27.31
CA LEU A 837 10.60 51.55 -27.43
C LEU A 837 9.37 52.44 -27.20
N LEU A 838 9.39 53.22 -26.11
CA LEU A 838 8.33 54.16 -25.80
C LEU A 838 8.14 55.19 -26.91
N ARG A 839 9.24 55.75 -27.44
CA ARG A 839 9.19 56.70 -28.55
C ARG A 839 8.54 56.10 -29.80
N LEU A 840 8.93 54.88 -30.18
CA LEU A 840 8.35 54.19 -31.35
C LEU A 840 6.87 53.86 -31.15
N MET A 841 6.49 53.44 -29.93
CA MET A 841 5.09 53.20 -29.58
C MET A 841 4.25 54.49 -29.66
N LEU A 842 4.77 55.61 -29.13
CA LEU A 842 4.11 56.92 -29.25
C LEU A 842 4.03 57.38 -30.71
N GLN A 843 5.05 57.12 -31.53
CA GLN A 843 5.02 57.43 -32.96
C GLN A 843 4.00 56.60 -33.74
N SER A 844 3.66 55.39 -33.30
CA SER A 844 2.57 54.61 -33.89
C SER A 844 1.17 55.13 -33.53
N LEU A 845 1.04 55.95 -32.48
CA LEU A 845 -0.23 56.56 -32.04
C LEU A 845 -0.66 57.79 -32.87
N GLN A 846 -0.21 57.92 -34.12
CA GLN A 846 -0.59 59.06 -34.97
C GLN A 846 -2.10 59.10 -35.21
N VAL A 847 -2.72 60.15 -34.66
CA VAL A 847 -4.17 60.26 -34.49
C VAL A 847 -4.94 60.40 -35.81
N SER A 848 -4.25 60.77 -36.89
CA SER A 848 -4.79 60.90 -38.25
C SER A 848 -5.35 59.61 -38.86
N ARG A 849 -5.08 58.44 -38.27
CA ARG A 849 -5.53 57.11 -38.76
C ARG A 849 -6.48 56.37 -37.80
N ILE A 850 -6.93 57.02 -36.71
CA ILE A 850 -7.65 56.35 -35.61
C ILE A 850 -9.17 56.36 -35.85
N CYS A 851 -9.85 55.22 -35.66
CA CYS A 851 -11.31 55.16 -35.56
C CYS A 851 -11.80 55.89 -34.30
N ARG A 852 -12.87 56.68 -34.40
CA ARG A 852 -13.42 57.47 -33.28
C ARG A 852 -13.71 56.64 -32.01
N GLU A 853 -13.93 55.34 -32.16
CA GLU A 853 -14.20 54.37 -31.10
C GLU A 853 -12.95 53.98 -30.27
N GLU A 854 -11.73 54.07 -30.81
CA GLU A 854 -10.49 53.73 -30.08
C GLU A 854 -9.91 54.92 -29.28
N LEU A 855 -10.39 56.15 -29.52
CA LEU A 855 -9.90 57.38 -28.88
C LEU A 855 -10.00 57.36 -27.34
N PRO A 856 -11.09 56.90 -26.70
CA PRO A 856 -11.18 56.83 -25.24
C PRO A 856 -10.13 55.90 -24.63
N VAL A 857 -9.84 54.77 -25.29
CA VAL A 857 -8.84 53.78 -24.85
C VAL A 857 -7.43 54.35 -24.95
N VAL A 858 -7.12 55.05 -26.05
CA VAL A 858 -5.83 55.74 -26.24
C VAL A 858 -5.64 56.86 -25.21
N ALA A 859 -6.68 57.64 -24.93
CA ALA A 859 -6.65 58.69 -23.91
C ALA A 859 -6.42 58.11 -22.51
N GLN A 860 -7.11 57.00 -22.17
CA GLN A 860 -6.92 56.30 -20.92
C GLN A 860 -5.50 55.71 -20.80
N LEU A 861 -4.96 55.15 -21.89
CA LEU A 861 -3.59 54.65 -21.94
C LEU A 861 -2.57 55.76 -21.66
N LEU A 862 -2.66 56.89 -22.35
CA LEU A 862 -1.77 58.03 -22.17
C LEU A 862 -1.83 58.54 -20.72
N ARG A 863 -3.02 58.66 -20.15
CA ARG A 863 -3.20 59.02 -18.74
C ARG A 863 -2.46 58.07 -17.80
N LEU A 864 -2.62 56.76 -17.98
CA LEU A 864 -1.96 55.76 -17.14
C LEU A 864 -0.43 55.77 -17.29
N LEU A 865 0.09 55.94 -18.50
CA LEU A 865 1.53 56.03 -18.75
C LEU A 865 2.13 57.29 -18.12
N MET A 866 1.44 58.44 -18.18
CA MET A 866 1.90 59.70 -17.58
C MET A 866 1.89 59.68 -16.06
N GLN A 867 0.97 58.94 -15.44
CA GLN A 867 0.88 58.78 -13.98
C GLN A 867 1.89 57.77 -13.43
N HIS A 868 2.46 56.90 -14.26
CA HIS A 868 3.37 55.86 -13.81
C HIS A 868 4.78 56.39 -13.54
N GLY A 869 5.23 56.35 -12.29
CA GLY A 869 6.47 56.98 -11.84
C GLY A 869 7.74 56.56 -12.60
N GLN A 870 7.85 55.27 -12.96
CA GLN A 870 9.01 54.72 -13.69
C GLN A 870 9.14 55.24 -15.13
N LEU A 871 8.04 55.70 -15.75
CA LEU A 871 8.04 56.18 -17.14
C LEU A 871 8.16 57.71 -17.23
N ARG A 872 8.07 58.42 -16.10
CA ARG A 872 8.02 59.89 -16.05
C ARG A 872 9.20 60.54 -16.77
N SER A 873 10.43 60.06 -16.55
CA SER A 873 11.63 60.59 -17.23
C SER A 873 11.57 60.40 -18.75
N HIS A 874 11.17 59.22 -19.22
CA HIS A 874 11.08 58.90 -20.65
C HIS A 874 9.92 59.61 -21.35
N MET A 875 8.81 59.82 -20.64
CA MET A 875 7.69 60.61 -21.14
C MET A 875 8.11 62.09 -21.28
N ILE A 876 8.94 62.63 -20.37
CA ILE A 876 9.43 64.01 -20.43
C ILE A 876 10.34 64.17 -21.67
N THR A 877 11.24 63.21 -21.91
CA THR A 877 12.09 63.22 -23.11
C THR A 877 11.28 63.21 -24.43
N ASN A 878 10.04 62.73 -24.41
CA ASN A 878 9.14 62.68 -25.58
C ASN A 878 7.98 63.69 -25.49
N GLU A 879 8.12 64.75 -24.67
CA GLU A 879 7.05 65.71 -24.40
C GLU A 879 6.38 66.24 -25.67
N PHE A 880 7.16 66.69 -26.65
CA PHE A 880 6.62 67.23 -27.91
C PHE A 880 5.71 66.24 -28.65
N LEU A 881 6.07 64.95 -28.67
CA LEU A 881 5.25 63.91 -29.30
C LEU A 881 3.95 63.69 -28.51
N VAL A 882 4.02 63.67 -27.18
CA VAL A 882 2.84 63.54 -26.32
C VAL A 882 1.91 64.74 -26.48
N GLN A 883 2.46 65.96 -26.51
CA GLN A 883 1.71 67.19 -26.76
C GLN A 883 1.00 67.15 -28.11
N GLN A 884 1.68 66.69 -29.17
CA GLN A 884 1.09 66.57 -30.50
C GLN A 884 -0.07 65.57 -30.52
N ILE A 885 0.12 64.38 -29.94
CA ILE A 885 -0.93 63.35 -29.87
C ILE A 885 -2.16 63.87 -29.10
N ILE A 886 -1.96 64.54 -27.96
CA ILE A 886 -3.07 65.09 -27.16
C ILE A 886 -3.79 66.20 -27.94
N LYS A 887 -3.06 67.11 -28.59
CA LYS A 887 -3.67 68.14 -29.46
C LYS A 887 -4.49 67.50 -30.58
N ASP A 888 -3.98 66.45 -31.21
CA ASP A 888 -4.70 65.77 -32.29
C ASP A 888 -5.96 65.03 -31.77
N ILE A 889 -5.92 64.44 -30.57
CA ILE A 889 -7.12 63.86 -29.91
C ILE A 889 -8.18 64.94 -29.64
N MET A 890 -7.76 66.11 -29.17
CA MET A 890 -8.66 67.23 -28.84
C MET A 890 -9.31 67.83 -30.09
N THR A 891 -8.61 67.90 -31.23
CA THR A 891 -9.16 68.46 -32.47
C THR A 891 -10.20 67.54 -33.13
N LEU A 892 -9.98 66.21 -33.08
CA LEU A 892 -10.85 65.21 -33.73
C LEU A 892 -12.19 64.95 -33.01
N LYS A 893 -12.32 65.34 -31.73
CA LYS A 893 -13.51 65.10 -30.89
C LYS A 893 -14.37 66.35 -30.61
N SER A 894 -14.16 67.45 -31.33
CA SER A 894 -14.87 68.74 -31.20
C SER A 894 -16.38 68.68 -31.57
N GLY A 895 -17.15 67.85 -30.86
CA GLY A 895 -18.62 67.78 -30.89
C GLY A 895 -19.25 67.98 -29.51
N GLU A 896 -20.54 68.35 -29.47
CA GLU A 896 -21.26 69.06 -28.39
C GLU A 896 -21.34 68.44 -26.97
N VAL A 897 -20.71 67.29 -26.69
CA VAL A 897 -20.70 66.68 -25.35
C VAL A 897 -19.27 66.38 -24.91
N GLN A 898 -18.74 67.14 -23.94
CA GLN A 898 -17.46 66.84 -23.29
C GLN A 898 -17.59 65.57 -22.44
N GLU A 899 -17.03 64.47 -22.92
CA GLU A 899 -16.96 63.22 -22.17
C GLU A 899 -15.90 63.29 -21.06
N GLN A 900 -16.19 62.71 -19.89
CA GLN A 900 -15.36 62.81 -18.67
C GLN A 900 -13.90 62.36 -18.84
N TRP A 901 -13.61 61.41 -19.74
CA TRP A 901 -12.24 60.96 -19.99
C TRP A 901 -11.37 62.01 -20.68
N LEU A 902 -11.97 62.93 -21.44
CA LEU A 902 -11.28 63.99 -22.16
C LEU A 902 -10.88 65.12 -21.20
N THR A 903 -11.76 65.45 -20.25
CA THR A 903 -11.43 66.33 -19.11
C THR A 903 -10.35 65.72 -18.21
N ASP A 904 -10.42 64.42 -17.94
CA ASP A 904 -9.42 63.71 -17.13
C ASP A 904 -8.04 63.68 -17.79
N LEU A 905 -7.98 63.44 -19.10
CA LEU A 905 -6.72 63.49 -19.87
C LEU A 905 -6.10 64.88 -19.81
N HIS A 906 -6.91 65.92 -20.04
CA HIS A 906 -6.46 67.32 -19.99
C HIS A 906 -5.96 67.70 -18.59
N TYR A 907 -6.66 67.29 -17.53
CA TYR A 907 -6.24 67.50 -16.14
C TYR A 907 -4.91 66.79 -15.83
N CYS A 908 -4.78 65.51 -16.21
CA CYS A 908 -3.55 64.75 -16.00
C CYS A 908 -2.36 65.32 -16.78
N PHE A 909 -2.61 65.82 -18.00
CA PHE A 909 -1.60 66.51 -18.80
C PHE A 909 -1.13 67.82 -18.14
N ASN A 910 -2.05 68.61 -17.60
CA ASN A 910 -1.71 69.85 -16.90
C ASN A 910 -0.94 69.60 -15.60
N ILE A 911 -1.29 68.57 -14.83
CA ILE A 911 -0.51 68.17 -13.64
C ILE A 911 0.89 67.71 -14.05
N TYR A 912 0.97 66.91 -15.11
CA TYR A 912 2.23 66.40 -15.63
C TYR A 912 3.17 67.54 -16.05
N LEU A 913 2.65 68.56 -16.76
CA LEU A 913 3.39 69.78 -17.11
C LEU A 913 3.75 70.65 -15.89
N ALA A 914 2.83 70.80 -14.92
CA ALA A 914 3.06 71.60 -13.70
C ALA A 914 4.15 71.01 -12.79
N SER A 915 4.44 69.72 -12.94
CA SER A 915 5.50 69.02 -12.22
C SER A 915 6.91 69.26 -12.78
N HIS A 916 7.03 70.16 -13.77
CA HIS A 916 8.27 70.62 -14.40
C HIS A 916 8.59 72.06 -13.94
N PRO A 917 9.80 72.34 -13.39
CA PRO A 917 10.21 73.72 -13.19
C PRO A 917 10.50 74.34 -14.57
N GLN A 918 9.68 75.29 -14.99
CA GLN A 918 9.93 76.09 -16.19
C GLN A 918 11.26 76.83 -16.05
N THR A 919 12.22 76.54 -16.93
CA THR A 919 13.29 77.49 -17.26
C THR A 919 12.67 78.67 -18.04
N PRO A 920 12.95 79.94 -17.68
CA PRO A 920 12.22 81.06 -18.25
C PRO A 920 12.79 81.48 -19.61
N GLY A 921 11.89 81.68 -20.58
CA GLY A 921 12.03 82.69 -21.64
C GLY A 921 11.62 82.24 -23.05
N PRO A 922 11.32 83.17 -23.98
CA PRO A 922 10.84 84.53 -23.80
C PRO A 922 9.34 84.65 -24.10
N ILE A 923 8.73 85.69 -23.54
CA ILE A 923 7.38 86.16 -23.84
C ILE A 923 7.25 86.37 -25.36
N ASN A 924 6.25 85.76 -25.98
CA ASN A 924 5.58 86.34 -27.14
C ASN A 924 4.09 85.94 -27.14
N THR A 925 3.28 86.98 -26.96
CA THR A 925 1.86 87.14 -27.32
C THR A 925 1.52 86.46 -28.65
N VAL A 926 0.32 85.90 -28.87
CA VAL A 926 -0.94 86.62 -29.18
C VAL A 926 -2.13 85.65 -29.03
N TYR A 927 -3.29 86.23 -28.67
CA TYR A 927 -4.68 85.73 -28.64
C TYR A 927 -5.07 84.59 -29.59
#